data_AF-A0A1V6SDT4-F1
#
_entry.id   AF-A0A1V6SDT4-F1
#
_cell.length_a   1.000
_cell.length_b   1.000
_cell.length_c   1.000
_cell.angle_alpha   90.00
_cell.angle_beta   90.00
_cell.angle_gamma   90.00
#
_symmetry.space_group_name_H-M   'P 1'
#
loop_
_entity.id
_entity.type
_entity.pdbx_description
1 polymer ?
#
loop_
_entity_poly.entity_id
_entity_poly.type
_entity_poly.pdbx_seq_one_letter_code
_entity_poly.pdbx_strand_id
1 'polypeptide(L)'
;MQNDPLIVHHYHAPLKIPPSPDEEAELVRYRYIVRAQNTSLLHYATDPGPKILPFDPSLNLFAPLWLVIRDELPGLCQNMHFCQYEKSSGAPLQYVLDQDPSQVITEHPGYTDLFAWGSGDLKLLQAIQHHCLQARLRRCQSYRCVRIQAEIQQLVPACHEWNNFREWLLCAMSCALAADNVGDVWLLDFTVSGFKKMLQIGLIEAFKQPLAFQVHELIYFWRSEISHLKSSEQDWLWNDPNLLSWTAQSGLYSRITVPAVSLALSVAENLQICPKRLWNLAKISNRGPNDIPALLDVINNSGCRDLFAHSQHNICSPEYCPLENENSNLKEQLHVCDDEETCRILEFPIDAFEEAVLEHANRDTKSPGAVVWSIDETQPMRPFFARQNDYAAISHVWSDGTGVGIREPGKVNSCLFRRFARAAAKLGCVGIWWDTICIPKDRKARRVALSNMNLNYQYARQTIVHDTYLTQFPWKEDGSPGIALVLSPWFTRGWTALELAMSRNIMVLYHQPEGIEGMVLKSLHGDVVAGGITSLGNRIVTRLIERLRDPKPSLFDLLKVLSCRTTSWALDRMIITALMAKTIRVEPGDSAVDMAKKIVLSQECVPKALLCHGSSTMTPRGAFSWCPYNLFDSNLVIKSHFDEGSTMRNFHRQRRLQIKTQGLDETYRQYWENALDFKEVRILADGTALGVWEFYVISVEPLARFKAYSSQVSVEFRVNAALQRPWQYLLLTHSSCRDILILVEPTSVQERDHEWHVNCNYIGCVTGDTASCEPAYLAKFRIGSDEVGVEFAEYVLADLRKKTDGREPRKIQDFE
;
A
#
# COMPACT_ATOMS: atom_id res chain seq x y z
N MET A 1 8.18 28.36 -17.20
CA MET A 1 8.22 27.75 -18.55
C MET A 1 8.41 26.24 -18.36
N GLN A 2 7.37 25.51 -17.94
CA GLN A 2 6.31 24.89 -18.76
C GLN A 2 6.85 24.02 -19.90
N ASN A 3 7.18 22.77 -19.54
CA ASN A 3 6.99 21.54 -20.32
C ASN A 3 7.33 20.36 -19.41
N ASP A 4 6.39 20.03 -18.53
CA ASP A 4 6.42 18.81 -17.72
C ASP A 4 5.77 17.72 -18.61
N PRO A 5 6.51 16.72 -19.11
CA PRO A 5 5.86 15.63 -19.81
C PRO A 5 5.11 14.84 -18.74
N LEU A 6 3.79 15.04 -18.72
CA LEU A 6 2.83 14.18 -18.03
C LEU A 6 3.30 12.73 -18.14
N ILE A 7 3.65 12.16 -16.99
CA ILE A 7 3.91 10.74 -16.82
C ILE A 7 2.60 10.02 -17.17
N VAL A 8 2.44 9.69 -18.45
CA VAL A 8 1.49 8.70 -18.91
C VAL A 8 2.14 7.38 -18.53
N HIS A 9 1.77 6.87 -17.35
CA HIS A 9 2.03 5.48 -17.04
C HIS A 9 1.31 4.64 -18.08
N HIS A 10 2.04 4.21 -19.11
CA HIS A 10 1.62 3.10 -19.97
C HIS A 10 1.74 1.83 -19.14
N TYR A 11 0.79 1.63 -18.22
CA TYR A 11 0.52 0.32 -17.67
C TYR A 11 0.16 -0.57 -18.86
N HIS A 12 0.88 -1.68 -19.03
CA HIS A 12 0.50 -2.70 -20.00
C HIS A 12 -0.98 -2.99 -19.81
N ALA A 13 -1.75 -2.81 -20.89
CA ALA A 13 -3.19 -3.00 -20.87
C ALA A 13 -3.51 -4.39 -20.28
N PRO A 14 -4.62 -4.55 -19.53
CA PRO A 14 -5.13 -5.87 -19.19
C PRO A 14 -5.26 -6.71 -20.46
N LEU A 15 -5.30 -8.04 -20.32
CA LEU A 15 -5.49 -9.06 -21.37
C LEU A 15 -6.64 -8.73 -22.34
N LYS A 16 -6.46 -7.71 -23.19
CA LYS A 16 -7.40 -7.28 -24.21
C LYS A 16 -7.09 -8.15 -25.40
N ILE A 17 -7.76 -9.30 -25.46
CA ILE A 17 -7.88 -10.03 -26.70
C ILE A 17 -8.96 -9.27 -27.50
N PRO A 18 -8.57 -8.46 -28.51
CA PRO A 18 -9.55 -7.76 -29.33
C PRO A 18 -10.39 -8.81 -30.07
N PRO A 19 -11.69 -8.57 -30.23
CA PRO A 19 -12.51 -9.43 -31.07
C PRO A 19 -11.99 -9.39 -32.51
N SER A 20 -12.03 -10.53 -33.18
CA SER A 20 -11.89 -10.61 -34.64
C SER A 20 -13.04 -9.88 -35.34
N PRO A 21 -12.90 -9.51 -36.62
CA PRO A 21 -13.96 -8.82 -37.36
C PRO A 21 -15.30 -9.57 -37.40
N ASP A 22 -15.27 -10.90 -37.48
CA ASP A 22 -16.46 -11.75 -37.43
C ASP A 22 -17.06 -11.77 -36.02
N GLU A 23 -16.23 -11.81 -34.98
CA GLU A 23 -16.68 -11.68 -33.58
C GLU A 23 -17.26 -10.30 -33.28
N GLU A 24 -16.70 -9.22 -33.84
CA GLU A 24 -17.24 -7.86 -33.67
C GLU A 24 -18.64 -7.75 -34.30
N ALA A 25 -18.84 -8.32 -35.49
CA ALA A 25 -20.15 -8.37 -36.16
C ALA A 25 -21.17 -9.20 -35.37
N GLU A 26 -20.76 -10.35 -34.82
CA GLU A 26 -21.58 -11.16 -33.92
C GLU A 26 -21.91 -10.41 -32.62
N LEU A 27 -20.93 -9.76 -31.98
CA LEU A 27 -21.10 -8.96 -30.77
C LEU A 27 -22.09 -7.81 -30.96
N VAL A 28 -22.02 -7.10 -32.10
CA VAL A 28 -22.97 -6.04 -32.45
C VAL A 28 -24.39 -6.58 -32.64
N ARG A 29 -24.54 -7.68 -33.39
CA ARG A 29 -25.84 -8.36 -33.58
C ARG A 29 -26.39 -8.88 -32.25
N TYR A 30 -25.52 -9.29 -31.35
CA TYR A 30 -25.86 -9.91 -30.07
C TYR A 30 -26.18 -8.92 -28.96
N ARG A 31 -25.51 -7.75 -28.92
CA ARG A 31 -25.91 -6.58 -28.11
C ARG A 31 -27.37 -6.21 -28.33
N TYR A 32 -27.86 -6.40 -29.56
CA TYR A 32 -29.25 -6.17 -29.93
C TYR A 32 -30.20 -7.23 -29.36
N ILE A 33 -29.83 -8.51 -29.44
CA ILE A 33 -30.63 -9.65 -28.90
C ILE A 33 -30.73 -9.60 -27.37
N VAL A 34 -29.62 -9.31 -26.69
CA VAL A 34 -29.58 -9.33 -25.21
C VAL A 34 -30.34 -8.15 -24.62
N ARG A 35 -30.34 -6.98 -25.29
CA ARG A 35 -31.24 -5.87 -24.94
C ARG A 35 -32.72 -6.28 -25.01
N ALA A 36 -33.10 -7.10 -25.98
CA ALA A 36 -34.48 -7.61 -26.10
C ALA A 36 -34.80 -8.71 -25.07
N GLN A 37 -33.80 -9.48 -24.62
CA GLN A 37 -33.97 -10.54 -23.62
C GLN A 37 -33.88 -10.06 -22.16
N ASN A 38 -33.09 -9.04 -21.84
CA ASN A 38 -32.99 -8.48 -20.49
C ASN A 38 -34.34 -7.93 -19.99
N THR A 39 -35.19 -7.43 -20.90
CA THR A 39 -36.57 -7.03 -20.58
C THR A 39 -37.48 -8.23 -20.24
N SER A 40 -37.14 -9.44 -20.67
CA SER A 40 -37.91 -10.68 -20.44
C SER A 40 -37.39 -11.51 -19.25
N LEU A 41 -36.11 -11.39 -18.90
CA LEU A 41 -35.49 -12.13 -17.78
C LEU A 41 -35.88 -11.58 -16.40
N LEU A 42 -36.22 -10.30 -16.29
CA LEU A 42 -36.78 -9.67 -15.08
C LEU A 42 -38.09 -10.34 -14.61
N HIS A 43 -38.82 -11.03 -15.49
CA HIS A 43 -40.05 -11.75 -15.13
C HIS A 43 -39.85 -13.16 -14.53
N TYR A 44 -38.63 -13.72 -14.54
CA TYR A 44 -38.36 -15.06 -13.99
C TYR A 44 -37.91 -15.06 -12.51
N ALA A 45 -37.98 -13.90 -11.86
CA ALA A 45 -37.56 -13.64 -10.49
C ALA A 45 -38.52 -14.13 -9.38
N THR A 46 -39.67 -14.71 -9.73
CA THR A 46 -40.75 -15.02 -8.77
C THR A 46 -40.81 -16.49 -8.31
N ASP A 47 -39.81 -17.30 -8.60
CA ASP A 47 -39.74 -18.68 -8.11
C ASP A 47 -39.16 -18.67 -6.68
N PRO A 48 -39.85 -19.18 -5.64
CA PRO A 48 -39.32 -19.23 -4.29
C PRO A 48 -38.00 -19.99 -4.32
N GLY A 49 -36.90 -19.28 -4.09
CA GLY A 49 -35.55 -19.82 -4.19
C GLY A 49 -35.38 -21.13 -3.41
N PRO A 50 -34.39 -21.97 -3.78
CA PRO A 50 -34.14 -23.23 -3.09
C PRO A 50 -34.10 -23.03 -1.57
N LYS A 51 -34.79 -23.89 -0.81
CA LYS A 51 -34.61 -23.99 0.65
C LYS A 51 -33.11 -23.95 0.96
N ILE A 52 -32.70 -23.18 1.96
CA ILE A 52 -31.30 -23.08 2.33
C ILE A 52 -30.77 -24.50 2.62
N LEU A 53 -29.86 -24.97 1.77
CA LEU A 53 -29.26 -26.28 1.88
C LEU A 53 -28.12 -26.27 2.91
N PRO A 54 -27.88 -27.38 3.62
CA PRO A 54 -26.66 -27.54 4.39
C PRO A 54 -25.42 -27.41 3.48
N PHE A 55 -24.29 -27.02 4.07
CA PHE A 55 -23.06 -26.87 3.33
C PHE A 55 -22.56 -28.25 2.88
N ASP A 56 -22.32 -28.40 1.58
CA ASP A 56 -21.80 -29.60 0.95
C ASP A 56 -20.78 -29.19 -0.12
N PRO A 57 -19.47 -29.40 0.12
CA PRO A 57 -18.43 -29.03 -0.84
C PRO A 57 -18.50 -29.84 -2.15
N SER A 58 -19.22 -30.97 -2.17
CA SER A 58 -19.43 -31.80 -3.35
C SER A 58 -20.60 -31.34 -4.23
N LEU A 59 -21.43 -30.41 -3.74
CA LEU A 59 -22.58 -29.90 -4.46
C LEU A 59 -22.16 -29.14 -5.72
N ASN A 60 -22.83 -29.43 -6.84
CA ASN A 60 -22.62 -28.69 -8.08
C ASN A 60 -23.28 -27.30 -7.97
N LEU A 61 -22.46 -26.25 -8.10
CA LEU A 61 -22.90 -24.86 -7.96
C LEU A 61 -23.39 -24.24 -9.29
N PHE A 62 -23.30 -24.96 -10.40
CA PHE A 62 -23.76 -24.48 -11.71
C PHE A 62 -25.24 -24.79 -11.93
N ALA A 63 -25.93 -23.90 -12.66
CA ALA A 63 -27.32 -24.12 -13.05
C ALA A 63 -27.47 -25.40 -13.90
N PRO A 64 -28.54 -26.19 -13.69
CA PRO A 64 -28.76 -27.42 -14.43
C PRO A 64 -29.13 -27.14 -15.90
N LEU A 65 -28.66 -28.02 -16.78
CA LEU A 65 -28.74 -27.94 -18.24
C LEU A 65 -30.15 -27.83 -18.83
N TRP A 66 -31.23 -27.98 -18.07
CA TRP A 66 -32.62 -27.95 -18.59
C TRP A 66 -33.31 -26.58 -18.48
N LEU A 67 -32.71 -25.60 -17.79
CA LEU A 67 -33.14 -24.19 -17.75
C LEU A 67 -32.75 -23.40 -19.02
N VAL A 68 -32.74 -24.09 -20.17
CA VAL A 68 -32.26 -23.60 -21.47
C VAL A 68 -33.19 -22.51 -22.01
N ILE A 69 -32.65 -21.31 -22.21
CA ILE A 69 -33.28 -20.33 -23.10
C ILE A 69 -33.05 -20.85 -24.51
N ARG A 70 -34.13 -20.99 -25.29
CA ARG A 70 -34.22 -21.75 -26.56
C ARG A 70 -33.30 -21.32 -27.71
N ASP A 71 -32.39 -20.36 -27.53
CA ASP A 71 -31.53 -19.83 -28.60
C ASP A 71 -30.06 -19.69 -28.12
N GLU A 72 -29.42 -20.79 -27.73
CA GLU A 72 -27.96 -20.79 -27.52
C GLU A 72 -27.27 -20.62 -28.89
N LEU A 73 -26.80 -19.42 -29.19
CA LEU A 73 -25.90 -19.16 -30.30
C LEU A 73 -24.52 -19.78 -29.97
N PRO A 74 -24.04 -20.78 -30.74
CA PRO A 74 -22.74 -21.40 -30.49
C PRO A 74 -21.63 -20.36 -30.60
N GLY A 75 -20.90 -20.11 -29.50
CA GLY A 75 -19.74 -19.21 -29.47
C GLY A 75 -19.84 -18.04 -28.50
N LEU A 76 -21.04 -17.71 -28.02
CA LEU A 76 -21.27 -16.56 -27.15
C LEU A 76 -21.22 -16.91 -25.65
N CYS A 77 -20.93 -15.91 -24.81
CA CYS A 77 -20.88 -16.11 -23.36
C CYS A 77 -22.26 -16.54 -22.83
N GLN A 78 -22.33 -17.68 -22.15
CA GLN A 78 -23.59 -18.23 -21.60
C GLN A 78 -24.07 -17.50 -20.33
N ASN A 79 -23.25 -16.58 -19.81
CA ASN A 79 -23.48 -15.87 -18.55
C ASN A 79 -23.71 -14.36 -18.76
N MET A 80 -24.16 -13.93 -19.94
CA MET A 80 -24.33 -12.49 -20.21
C MET A 80 -25.53 -11.84 -19.53
N HIS A 81 -26.42 -12.61 -18.91
CA HIS A 81 -27.44 -12.06 -18.01
C HIS A 81 -26.79 -11.33 -16.81
N PHE A 82 -25.48 -11.48 -16.59
CA PHE A 82 -24.70 -10.68 -15.67
C PHE A 82 -24.06 -9.42 -16.29
N CYS A 83 -24.39 -8.99 -17.50
CA CYS A 83 -23.78 -7.82 -18.13
C CYS A 83 -24.76 -6.64 -18.25
N GLN A 84 -24.38 -5.46 -17.74
CA GLN A 84 -24.97 -4.16 -18.02
C GLN A 84 -24.27 -3.50 -19.21
N TYR A 85 -25.04 -2.88 -20.10
CA TYR A 85 -24.54 -2.22 -21.29
C TYR A 85 -24.44 -0.70 -21.09
N GLU A 86 -23.22 -0.17 -20.92
CA GLU A 86 -22.97 1.28 -21.02
C GLU A 86 -22.85 1.69 -22.51
N LYS A 87 -23.62 2.70 -22.93
CA LYS A 87 -23.57 3.25 -24.30
C LYS A 87 -22.23 3.94 -24.56
N SER A 88 -21.33 3.28 -25.28
CA SER A 88 -20.23 3.94 -25.99
C SER A 88 -20.71 4.41 -27.39
N SER A 89 -21.57 5.44 -27.45
CA SER A 89 -21.80 6.23 -28.67
C SER A 89 -22.60 7.49 -28.35
N GLY A 90 -21.97 8.65 -28.49
CA GLY A 90 -22.48 9.97 -28.09
C GLY A 90 -23.73 10.47 -28.81
N ALA A 91 -24.90 9.98 -28.43
CA ALA A 91 -26.20 10.60 -28.75
C ALA A 91 -26.82 11.25 -27.49
N PRO A 92 -27.46 12.43 -27.59
CA PRO A 92 -27.97 13.17 -26.43
C PRO A 92 -29.14 12.47 -25.73
N LEU A 93 -29.13 12.56 -24.39
CA LEU A 93 -30.16 12.08 -23.46
C LEU A 93 -31.43 12.94 -23.57
N GLN A 94 -32.55 12.37 -24.00
CA GLN A 94 -33.87 13.00 -23.79
C GLN A 94 -34.97 11.99 -23.37
N TYR A 95 -34.62 10.73 -23.05
CA TYR A 95 -35.63 9.69 -22.79
C TYR A 95 -35.42 8.90 -21.48
N VAL A 96 -34.40 9.22 -20.67
CA VAL A 96 -34.07 8.48 -19.44
C VAL A 96 -34.13 9.37 -18.17
N LEU A 97 -34.51 10.64 -18.31
CA LEU A 97 -34.74 11.51 -17.14
C LEU A 97 -36.18 11.43 -16.57
N ASP A 98 -37.06 10.67 -17.21
CA ASP A 98 -38.47 10.53 -16.79
C ASP A 98 -38.75 9.23 -16.02
N GLN A 99 -37.74 8.39 -15.76
CA GLN A 99 -37.90 7.22 -14.90
C GLN A 99 -36.97 7.34 -13.70
N ASP A 100 -37.59 7.28 -12.52
CA ASP A 100 -36.93 7.32 -11.22
C ASP A 100 -35.86 6.20 -11.14
N PRO A 101 -34.58 6.53 -10.91
CA PRO A 101 -33.50 5.57 -10.73
C PRO A 101 -33.80 4.50 -9.66
N SER A 102 -34.72 4.79 -8.73
CA SER A 102 -35.18 3.85 -7.71
C SER A 102 -35.95 2.63 -8.28
N GLN A 103 -36.55 2.74 -9.46
CA GLN A 103 -37.40 1.68 -10.03
C GLN A 103 -36.64 0.64 -10.88
N VAL A 104 -35.49 1.01 -11.45
CA VAL A 104 -34.68 0.08 -12.27
C VAL A 104 -33.76 -0.79 -11.40
N ILE A 105 -33.44 -0.33 -10.19
CA ILE A 105 -32.51 -0.99 -9.25
C ILE A 105 -33.24 -1.99 -8.33
N THR A 106 -34.56 -1.89 -8.19
CA THR A 106 -35.34 -2.64 -7.19
C THR A 106 -35.88 -4.00 -7.66
N GLU A 107 -35.77 -4.35 -8.95
CA GLU A 107 -36.41 -5.57 -9.50
C GLU A 107 -35.49 -6.80 -9.63
N HIS A 108 -34.28 -6.79 -9.07
CA HIS A 108 -33.50 -8.04 -8.94
C HIS A 108 -33.82 -8.71 -7.60
N PRO A 109 -34.35 -9.94 -7.57
CA PRO A 109 -34.80 -10.63 -6.34
C PRO A 109 -33.66 -10.90 -5.34
N GLY A 110 -32.40 -10.73 -5.72
CA GLY A 110 -31.24 -10.82 -4.82
C GLY A 110 -31.03 -9.60 -3.93
N TYR A 111 -31.63 -8.44 -4.25
CA TYR A 111 -31.37 -7.19 -3.55
C TYR A 111 -32.13 -7.06 -2.23
N THR A 112 -33.39 -7.51 -2.18
CA THR A 112 -34.23 -7.44 -0.97
C THR A 112 -33.80 -8.43 0.11
N ASP A 113 -33.19 -9.55 -0.28
CA ASP A 113 -32.83 -10.57 0.69
C ASP A 113 -31.54 -10.24 1.43
N LEU A 114 -30.57 -9.51 0.87
CA LEU A 114 -29.25 -9.20 1.47
C LEU A 114 -29.31 -8.55 2.88
N PHE A 115 -30.39 -7.86 3.21
CA PHE A 115 -30.64 -7.27 4.53
C PHE A 115 -31.29 -8.27 5.53
N ALA A 116 -31.91 -9.36 5.05
CA ALA A 116 -32.48 -10.42 5.90
C ALA A 116 -31.44 -11.42 6.43
N TRP A 117 -30.17 -11.34 6.01
CA TRP A 117 -29.08 -12.24 6.43
C TRP A 117 -28.59 -11.92 7.85
N GLY A 118 -29.04 -10.81 8.43
CA GLY A 118 -28.74 -10.39 9.81
C GLY A 118 -29.60 -11.06 10.88
N SER A 119 -30.67 -11.77 10.51
CA SER A 119 -31.51 -12.51 11.46
C SER A 119 -31.11 -13.99 11.49
N GLY A 120 -30.22 -14.32 12.43
CA GLY A 120 -29.87 -15.65 12.98
C GLY A 120 -30.18 -16.92 12.16
N ASP A 121 -29.13 -17.63 11.73
CA ASP A 121 -29.00 -19.12 11.65
C ASP A 121 -28.10 -19.62 10.49
N LEU A 122 -27.59 -18.74 9.61
CA LEU A 122 -26.80 -19.14 8.44
C LEU A 122 -25.27 -19.12 8.65
N LYS A 123 -24.59 -20.24 8.37
CA LYS A 123 -23.11 -20.35 8.43
C LYS A 123 -22.44 -19.79 7.16
N LEU A 124 -21.27 -19.14 7.27
CA LEU A 124 -20.53 -18.52 6.15
C LEU A 124 -20.47 -19.37 4.86
N LEU A 125 -20.04 -20.63 4.96
CA LEU A 125 -19.91 -21.50 3.78
C LEU A 125 -21.28 -21.86 3.17
N GLN A 126 -22.33 -21.97 3.99
CA GLN A 126 -23.70 -22.16 3.52
C GLN A 126 -24.22 -20.91 2.79
N ALA A 127 -23.92 -19.73 3.33
CA ALA A 127 -24.25 -18.45 2.72
C ALA A 127 -23.60 -18.31 1.33
N ILE A 128 -22.30 -18.60 1.23
CA ILE A 128 -21.57 -18.59 -0.05
C ILE A 128 -22.16 -19.62 -1.03
N GLN A 129 -22.39 -20.86 -0.57
CA GLN A 129 -22.98 -21.91 -1.41
C GLN A 129 -24.35 -21.50 -1.93
N HIS A 130 -25.22 -20.99 -1.05
CA HIS A 130 -26.56 -20.54 -1.41
C HIS A 130 -26.50 -19.39 -2.42
N HIS A 131 -25.63 -18.42 -2.20
CA HIS A 131 -25.43 -17.31 -3.13
C HIS A 131 -24.97 -17.78 -4.52
N CYS A 132 -24.04 -18.74 -4.60
CA CYS A 132 -23.62 -19.33 -5.87
C CYS A 132 -24.76 -20.07 -6.59
N LEU A 133 -25.64 -20.77 -5.86
CA LEU A 133 -26.80 -21.45 -6.43
C LEU A 133 -27.86 -20.45 -6.94
N GLN A 134 -28.12 -19.38 -6.19
CA GLN A 134 -29.04 -18.32 -6.58
C GLN A 134 -28.57 -17.56 -7.83
N ALA A 135 -27.25 -17.46 -8.02
CA ALA A 135 -26.68 -16.84 -9.20
C ALA A 135 -27.07 -17.55 -10.50
N ARG A 136 -27.33 -18.87 -10.46
CA ARG A 136 -27.64 -19.67 -11.66
C ARG A 136 -26.56 -19.55 -12.76
N LEU A 137 -25.29 -19.40 -12.37
CA LEU A 137 -24.15 -19.37 -13.29
C LEU A 137 -24.07 -20.67 -14.09
N ARG A 138 -23.77 -20.56 -15.39
CA ARG A 138 -23.61 -21.68 -16.32
C ARG A 138 -22.15 -21.92 -16.63
N ARG A 139 -21.78 -23.17 -16.95
CA ARG A 139 -20.45 -23.47 -17.49
C ARG A 139 -20.33 -22.89 -18.88
N CYS A 140 -19.54 -21.83 -19.03
CA CYS A 140 -19.39 -21.13 -20.29
C CYS A 140 -18.49 -21.92 -21.26
N GLN A 141 -18.99 -22.18 -22.47
CA GLN A 141 -18.23 -22.81 -23.56
C GLN A 141 -17.77 -21.83 -24.64
N SER A 142 -18.01 -20.53 -24.46
CA SER A 142 -17.50 -19.51 -25.38
C SER A 142 -15.98 -19.60 -25.46
N TYR A 143 -15.46 -19.66 -26.69
CA TYR A 143 -14.03 -19.75 -26.97
C TYR A 143 -13.22 -18.68 -26.20
N ARG A 144 -13.72 -17.45 -26.15
CA ARG A 144 -13.08 -16.34 -25.42
C ARG A 144 -13.00 -16.58 -23.92
N CYS A 145 -14.12 -16.96 -23.30
CA CYS A 145 -14.17 -17.23 -21.87
C CYS A 145 -13.27 -18.42 -21.51
N VAL A 146 -13.31 -19.50 -22.31
CA VAL A 146 -12.49 -20.69 -22.10
C VAL A 146 -10.99 -20.37 -22.21
N ARG A 147 -10.60 -19.53 -23.18
CA ARG A 147 -9.21 -19.07 -23.30
C ARG A 147 -8.75 -18.25 -22.11
N ILE A 148 -9.54 -17.25 -21.70
CA ILE A 148 -9.23 -16.44 -20.52
C ILE A 148 -9.16 -17.33 -19.27
N GLN A 149 -10.09 -18.28 -19.13
CA GLN A 149 -10.09 -19.25 -18.04
C GLN A 149 -8.80 -20.06 -18.01
N ALA A 150 -8.34 -20.59 -19.15
CA ALA A 150 -7.11 -21.35 -19.24
C ALA A 150 -5.87 -20.53 -18.84
N GLU A 151 -5.84 -19.24 -19.20
CA GLU A 151 -4.77 -18.31 -18.83
C GLU A 151 -4.75 -18.01 -17.32
N ILE A 152 -5.91 -17.73 -16.71
CA ILE A 152 -5.97 -17.37 -15.28
C ILE A 152 -5.97 -18.58 -14.34
N GLN A 153 -6.31 -19.79 -14.82
CA GLN A 153 -6.44 -20.99 -13.98
C GLN A 153 -5.16 -21.33 -13.20
N GLN A 154 -3.98 -21.00 -13.75
CA GLN A 154 -2.68 -21.20 -13.09
C GLN A 154 -2.35 -20.11 -12.06
N LEU A 155 -3.03 -18.96 -12.12
CA LEU A 155 -2.81 -17.80 -11.25
C LEU A 155 -3.75 -17.79 -10.04
N VAL A 156 -4.96 -18.32 -10.20
CA VAL A 156 -5.98 -18.38 -9.15
C VAL A 156 -5.57 -19.35 -8.03
N PRO A 157 -5.63 -18.94 -6.74
CA PRO A 157 -5.30 -19.80 -5.61
C PRO A 157 -5.96 -21.18 -5.66
N ALA A 158 -5.29 -22.17 -5.09
CA ALA A 158 -5.84 -23.51 -4.96
C ALA A 158 -6.93 -23.56 -3.88
N CYS A 159 -7.96 -24.39 -4.09
CA CYS A 159 -8.99 -24.68 -3.10
C CYS A 159 -9.37 -26.16 -3.20
N HIS A 160 -8.54 -27.02 -2.60
CA HIS A 160 -8.67 -28.47 -2.74
C HIS A 160 -9.89 -29.01 -1.98
N GLU A 161 -10.30 -28.36 -0.88
CA GLU A 161 -11.43 -28.78 -0.07
C GLU A 161 -12.79 -28.42 -0.68
N TRP A 162 -12.84 -27.48 -1.65
CA TRP A 162 -14.07 -27.08 -2.33
C TRP A 162 -13.83 -26.73 -3.80
N ASN A 163 -13.39 -27.72 -4.58
CA ASN A 163 -13.07 -27.55 -5.99
C ASN A 163 -14.25 -27.01 -6.82
N ASN A 164 -15.49 -27.39 -6.50
CA ASN A 164 -16.68 -26.88 -7.20
C ASN A 164 -16.83 -25.36 -7.07
N PHE A 165 -16.47 -24.78 -5.93
CA PHE A 165 -16.47 -23.32 -5.76
C PHE A 165 -15.34 -22.66 -6.56
N ARG A 166 -14.14 -23.25 -6.58
CA ARG A 166 -13.03 -22.76 -7.40
C ARG A 166 -13.39 -22.74 -8.90
N GLU A 167 -13.97 -23.81 -9.41
CA GLU A 167 -14.42 -23.91 -10.80
C GLU A 167 -15.54 -22.90 -11.12
N TRP A 168 -16.50 -22.74 -10.20
CA TRP A 168 -17.54 -21.72 -10.33
C TRP A 168 -16.94 -20.31 -10.42
N LEU A 169 -15.98 -20.00 -9.55
CA LEU A 169 -15.30 -18.70 -9.51
C LEU A 169 -14.49 -18.44 -10.79
N LEU A 170 -13.74 -19.44 -11.27
CA LEU A 170 -12.99 -19.34 -12.53
C LEU A 170 -13.90 -19.04 -13.73
N CYS A 171 -15.07 -19.67 -13.77
CA CYS A 171 -16.06 -19.40 -14.80
C CYS A 171 -16.61 -17.96 -14.69
N ALA A 172 -16.97 -17.51 -13.48
CA ALA A 172 -17.45 -16.16 -13.26
C ALA A 172 -16.39 -15.10 -13.65
N MET A 173 -15.15 -15.29 -13.21
CA MET A 173 -14.01 -14.42 -13.47
C MET A 173 -13.69 -14.30 -14.96
N SER A 174 -13.62 -15.43 -15.67
CA SER A 174 -13.35 -15.44 -17.11
C SER A 174 -14.49 -14.82 -17.93
N CYS A 175 -15.75 -15.03 -17.52
CA CYS A 175 -16.89 -14.36 -18.15
C CYS A 175 -16.88 -12.85 -17.91
N ALA A 176 -16.56 -12.41 -16.69
CA ALA A 176 -16.45 -10.99 -16.35
C ALA A 176 -15.32 -10.30 -17.14
N LEU A 177 -14.15 -10.92 -17.24
CA LEU A 177 -13.03 -10.41 -18.05
C LEU A 177 -13.37 -10.38 -19.55
N ALA A 178 -14.04 -11.42 -20.04
CA ALA A 178 -14.52 -11.46 -21.42
C ALA A 178 -15.48 -10.30 -21.71
N ALA A 179 -16.41 -10.00 -20.80
CA ALA A 179 -17.32 -8.86 -20.92
C ALA A 179 -16.56 -7.52 -20.90
N ASP A 180 -15.64 -7.36 -19.95
CA ASP A 180 -14.85 -6.13 -19.82
C ASP A 180 -14.04 -5.81 -21.10
N ASN A 181 -13.46 -6.84 -21.72
CA ASN A 181 -12.66 -6.67 -22.92
C ASN A 181 -13.46 -6.15 -24.15
N VAL A 182 -14.79 -6.20 -24.13
CA VAL A 182 -15.65 -5.57 -25.17
C VAL A 182 -16.33 -4.29 -24.70
N GLY A 183 -16.06 -3.83 -23.47
CA GLY A 183 -16.64 -2.60 -22.94
C GLY A 183 -17.95 -2.79 -22.18
N ASP A 184 -18.35 -4.03 -21.88
CA ASP A 184 -19.55 -4.33 -21.11
C ASP A 184 -19.20 -4.36 -19.59
N VAL A 185 -20.17 -4.07 -18.72
CA VAL A 185 -19.99 -4.00 -17.25
C VAL A 185 -20.65 -5.21 -16.60
N TRP A 186 -19.99 -5.90 -15.67
CA TRP A 186 -20.58 -7.05 -14.96
C TRP A 186 -21.45 -6.60 -13.77
N LEU A 187 -22.63 -7.20 -13.56
CA LEU A 187 -23.61 -6.86 -12.52
C LEU A 187 -22.99 -6.96 -11.12
N LEU A 188 -23.08 -5.85 -10.37
CA LEU A 188 -22.48 -5.64 -9.04
C LEU A 188 -22.85 -6.71 -8.00
N ASP A 189 -24.07 -7.25 -8.03
CA ASP A 189 -24.56 -8.19 -7.01
C ASP A 189 -23.87 -9.56 -7.03
N PHE A 190 -23.30 -9.92 -8.17
CA PHE A 190 -22.52 -11.15 -8.37
C PHE A 190 -21.04 -10.84 -8.58
N THR A 191 -20.60 -9.66 -8.13
CA THR A 191 -19.19 -9.30 -7.99
C THR A 191 -18.69 -9.60 -6.58
N VAL A 192 -17.39 -9.42 -6.40
CA VAL A 192 -16.68 -9.47 -5.11
C VAL A 192 -17.36 -8.68 -4.00
N SER A 193 -18.10 -7.61 -4.30
CA SER A 193 -18.80 -6.80 -3.29
C SER A 193 -19.90 -7.58 -2.56
N GLY A 194 -20.61 -8.50 -3.23
CA GLY A 194 -21.57 -9.40 -2.60
C GLY A 194 -20.89 -10.39 -1.65
N PHE A 195 -19.80 -11.03 -2.10
CA PHE A 195 -19.00 -11.95 -1.28
C PHE A 195 -18.33 -11.29 -0.08
N LYS A 196 -17.89 -10.04 -0.23
CA LYS A 196 -17.36 -9.24 0.88
C LYS A 196 -18.37 -9.10 2.03
N LYS A 197 -19.62 -8.73 1.72
CA LYS A 197 -20.66 -8.57 2.74
C LYS A 197 -20.91 -9.88 3.49
N MET A 198 -20.93 -11.01 2.78
CA MET A 198 -21.09 -12.33 3.40
C MET A 198 -19.92 -12.70 4.34
N LEU A 199 -18.67 -12.36 3.96
CA LEU A 199 -17.50 -12.57 4.82
C LEU A 199 -17.54 -11.71 6.10
N GLN A 200 -18.19 -10.55 6.07
CA GLN A 200 -18.39 -9.70 7.25
C GLN A 200 -19.50 -10.25 8.18
N ILE A 201 -20.50 -10.96 7.64
CA ILE A 201 -21.67 -11.45 8.39
C ILE A 201 -21.42 -12.85 8.99
N GLY A 202 -20.70 -13.75 8.31
CA GLY A 202 -20.59 -15.18 8.66
C GLY A 202 -19.71 -15.55 9.87
N LEU A 203 -19.61 -14.65 10.85
CA LEU A 203 -18.49 -14.55 11.79
C LEU A 203 -18.69 -15.25 13.16
N ILE A 204 -19.80 -15.96 13.39
CA ILE A 204 -20.13 -16.41 14.77
C ILE A 204 -19.82 -17.89 15.10
N GLU A 205 -19.47 -18.79 14.17
CA GLU A 205 -19.23 -20.22 14.54
C GLU A 205 -17.94 -20.88 14.00
N ALA A 206 -17.57 -22.02 14.61
CA ALA A 206 -16.37 -22.82 14.37
C ALA A 206 -16.40 -23.59 13.04
N PHE A 207 -15.59 -23.17 12.07
CA PHE A 207 -15.41 -23.84 10.78
C PHE A 207 -14.15 -24.71 10.74
N LYS A 208 -14.07 -25.59 9.72
CA LYS A 208 -12.77 -26.12 9.25
C LYS A 208 -11.91 -24.94 8.79
N GLN A 209 -10.92 -24.60 9.62
CA GLN A 209 -10.08 -23.41 9.45
C GLN A 209 -9.37 -23.35 8.08
N PRO A 210 -8.86 -24.46 7.49
CA PRO A 210 -8.16 -24.40 6.20
C PRO A 210 -9.07 -24.02 5.01
N LEU A 211 -10.27 -24.61 4.91
CA LEU A 211 -11.21 -24.30 3.82
C LEU A 211 -11.68 -22.84 3.85
N ALA A 212 -11.99 -22.31 5.04
CA ALA A 212 -12.41 -20.92 5.18
C ALA A 212 -11.32 -19.94 4.70
N PHE A 213 -10.04 -20.26 4.98
CA PHE A 213 -8.91 -19.48 4.48
C PHE A 213 -8.77 -19.57 2.95
N GLN A 214 -8.86 -20.77 2.36
CA GLN A 214 -8.80 -20.97 0.90
C GLN A 214 -9.90 -20.20 0.16
N VAL A 215 -11.14 -20.23 0.68
CA VAL A 215 -12.27 -19.48 0.12
C VAL A 215 -12.02 -17.97 0.18
N HIS A 216 -11.43 -17.48 1.27
CA HIS A 216 -11.08 -16.07 1.38
C HIS A 216 -9.96 -15.66 0.40
N GLU A 217 -8.92 -16.49 0.22
CA GLU A 217 -7.86 -16.23 -0.77
C GLU A 217 -8.43 -16.12 -2.18
N LEU A 218 -9.36 -17.00 -2.55
CA LEU A 218 -10.07 -16.97 -3.82
C LEU A 218 -10.84 -15.66 -4.05
N ILE A 219 -11.66 -15.26 -3.07
CA ILE A 219 -12.46 -14.03 -3.19
C ILE A 219 -11.54 -12.79 -3.19
N TYR A 220 -10.48 -12.81 -2.39
CA TYR A 220 -9.49 -11.73 -2.38
C TYR A 220 -8.77 -11.59 -3.72
N PHE A 221 -8.36 -12.71 -4.33
CA PHE A 221 -7.76 -12.72 -5.66
C PHE A 221 -8.70 -12.11 -6.70
N TRP A 222 -9.97 -12.50 -6.69
CA TRP A 222 -10.96 -11.94 -7.60
C TRP A 222 -11.06 -10.41 -7.44
N ARG A 223 -11.02 -9.90 -6.20
CA ARG A 223 -10.98 -8.46 -5.90
C ARG A 223 -9.73 -7.80 -6.47
N SER A 224 -8.56 -8.37 -6.15
CA SER A 224 -7.28 -7.72 -6.38
C SER A 224 -6.90 -7.66 -7.84
N GLU A 225 -7.30 -8.66 -8.63
CA GLU A 225 -6.87 -8.82 -10.01
C GLU A 225 -7.92 -8.39 -11.05
N ILE A 226 -9.22 -8.50 -10.76
CA ILE A 226 -10.27 -8.39 -11.79
C ILE A 226 -11.25 -7.25 -11.51
N SER A 227 -11.66 -7.05 -10.25
CA SER A 227 -12.68 -6.03 -9.93
C SER A 227 -12.25 -4.57 -10.15
N HIS A 228 -10.98 -4.31 -10.47
CA HIS A 228 -10.46 -2.96 -10.73
C HIS A 228 -10.47 -2.54 -12.22
N LEU A 229 -10.93 -3.39 -13.14
CA LEU A 229 -10.66 -3.21 -14.57
C LEU A 229 -11.49 -2.13 -15.31
N LYS A 230 -12.64 -1.68 -14.78
CA LYS A 230 -13.25 -0.39 -15.15
C LYS A 230 -14.09 0.14 -13.98
N SER A 231 -13.70 1.28 -13.42
CA SER A 231 -14.65 2.19 -12.77
C SER A 231 -15.08 3.18 -13.84
N SER A 232 -16.31 3.10 -14.33
CA SER A 232 -16.87 4.23 -15.08
C SER A 232 -16.97 5.43 -14.12
N GLU A 233 -16.97 6.65 -14.64
CA GLU A 233 -17.07 7.88 -13.82
C GLU A 233 -18.35 7.93 -12.95
N GLN A 234 -19.30 7.01 -13.14
CA GLN A 234 -20.56 6.90 -12.39
C GLN A 234 -20.52 5.91 -11.20
N ASP A 235 -19.51 5.05 -11.08
CA ASP A 235 -19.46 3.99 -10.05
C ASP A 235 -18.97 4.42 -8.65
N TRP A 236 -18.80 5.71 -8.38
CA TRP A 236 -18.20 6.20 -7.14
C TRP A 236 -19.03 5.94 -5.87
N LEU A 237 -20.34 5.67 -6.01
CA LEU A 237 -21.24 5.31 -4.89
C LEU A 237 -21.05 3.86 -4.40
N TRP A 238 -20.52 2.97 -5.25
CA TRP A 238 -20.41 1.52 -4.97
C TRP A 238 -18.98 0.99 -5.05
N ASN A 239 -18.08 1.72 -5.74
CA ASN A 239 -16.66 1.54 -5.60
C ASN A 239 -16.23 2.03 -4.23
N ASP A 240 -16.23 1.14 -3.26
CA ASP A 240 -15.45 1.30 -2.03
C ASP A 240 -13.98 1.45 -2.45
N PRO A 241 -13.41 2.67 -2.49
CA PRO A 241 -12.03 2.90 -2.95
C PRO A 241 -11.04 2.30 -1.95
N ASN A 242 -11.54 1.84 -0.80
CA ASN A 242 -10.80 1.27 0.26
C ASN A 242 -10.54 -0.21 -0.08
N LEU A 243 -9.29 -0.50 -0.44
CA LEU A 243 -8.71 -1.82 -0.15
C LEU A 243 -8.84 -2.16 1.34
N LEU A 244 -8.98 -1.15 2.20
CA LEU A 244 -9.01 -1.25 3.66
C LEU A 244 -10.24 -1.90 4.28
N SER A 245 -11.42 -1.89 3.66
CA SER A 245 -12.57 -2.60 4.24
C SER A 245 -12.37 -4.12 4.29
N TRP A 246 -11.35 -4.61 3.57
CA TRP A 246 -10.85 -5.98 3.63
C TRP A 246 -9.57 -6.15 4.46
N THR A 247 -8.85 -5.08 4.83
CA THR A 247 -7.55 -5.18 5.53
C THR A 247 -7.53 -4.56 6.93
N ALA A 248 -8.27 -3.49 7.21
CA ALA A 248 -8.52 -3.05 8.59
C ALA A 248 -9.44 -4.04 9.34
N GLN A 249 -10.22 -4.79 8.56
CA GLN A 249 -10.94 -5.99 8.96
C GLN A 249 -10.83 -6.99 7.81
N SER A 250 -9.71 -7.74 7.70
CA SER A 250 -9.88 -9.07 7.13
C SER A 250 -10.89 -9.73 8.05
N GLY A 251 -12.17 -9.79 7.67
CA GLY A 251 -13.24 -10.28 8.53
C GLY A 251 -12.93 -11.67 9.10
N LEU A 252 -11.94 -12.37 8.55
CA LEU A 252 -11.35 -13.55 9.15
C LEU A 252 -10.69 -13.26 10.51
N TYR A 253 -11.32 -13.78 11.56
CA TYR A 253 -10.70 -13.94 12.87
C TYR A 253 -9.35 -14.66 12.78
N SER A 254 -8.47 -14.34 13.73
CA SER A 254 -7.18 -15.01 13.95
C SER A 254 -7.31 -16.54 13.96
N ARG A 255 -8.42 -17.10 14.46
CA ARG A 255 -8.70 -18.55 14.45
C ARG A 255 -8.69 -19.18 13.04
N ILE A 256 -8.92 -18.41 11.97
CA ILE A 256 -8.92 -18.88 10.58
C ILE A 256 -7.55 -18.64 9.94
N THR A 257 -6.95 -17.48 10.18
CA THR A 257 -5.70 -17.09 9.49
C THR A 257 -4.44 -17.64 10.14
N VAL A 258 -4.38 -17.70 11.47
CA VAL A 258 -3.19 -18.15 12.22
C VAL A 258 -2.72 -19.55 11.82
N PRO A 259 -3.60 -20.57 11.63
CA PRO A 259 -3.15 -21.89 11.19
C PRO A 259 -2.47 -21.87 9.81
N ALA A 260 -3.04 -21.15 8.84
CA ALA A 260 -2.48 -21.04 7.48
C ALA A 260 -1.14 -20.30 7.49
N VAL A 261 -1.06 -19.19 8.23
CA VAL A 261 0.18 -18.43 8.42
C VAL A 261 1.23 -19.28 9.13
N SER A 262 0.87 -20.03 10.17
CA SER A 262 1.78 -20.91 10.89
C SER A 262 2.36 -22.00 9.99
N LEU A 263 1.54 -22.61 9.13
CA LEU A 263 2.01 -23.60 8.16
C LEU A 263 2.99 -22.98 7.17
N ALA A 264 2.68 -21.80 6.62
CA ALA A 264 3.56 -21.09 5.70
C ALA A 264 4.90 -20.68 6.36
N LEU A 265 4.87 -20.29 7.63
CA LEU A 265 6.09 -20.01 8.41
C LEU A 265 6.95 -21.26 8.61
N SER A 266 6.35 -22.42 8.88
CA SER A 266 7.11 -23.69 8.96
C SER A 266 7.74 -24.06 7.62
N VAL A 267 7.08 -23.78 6.49
CA VAL A 267 7.68 -23.96 5.15
C VAL A 267 8.87 -23.00 4.96
N ALA A 268 8.72 -21.74 5.33
CA ALA A 268 9.80 -20.75 5.22
C ALA A 268 11.02 -21.13 6.08
N GLU A 269 10.79 -21.66 7.28
CA GLU A 269 11.84 -22.16 8.18
C GLU A 269 12.60 -23.35 7.54
N ASN A 270 11.87 -24.31 6.97
CA ASN A 270 12.48 -25.45 6.27
C ASN A 270 13.31 -25.03 5.04
N LEU A 271 12.90 -23.94 4.37
CA LEU A 271 13.63 -23.33 3.26
C LEU A 271 14.77 -22.41 3.73
N GLN A 272 15.01 -22.28 5.04
CA GLN A 272 16.03 -21.39 5.61
C GLN A 272 15.88 -19.93 5.16
N ILE A 273 14.65 -19.45 5.00
CA ILE A 273 14.37 -18.04 4.73
C ILE A 273 14.55 -17.25 6.02
N CYS A 274 15.24 -16.11 5.96
CA CYS A 274 15.44 -15.26 7.13
C CYS A 274 14.11 -14.81 7.75
N PRO A 275 13.80 -15.17 9.02
CA PRO A 275 12.51 -14.84 9.64
C PRO A 275 12.31 -13.33 9.76
N LYS A 276 13.38 -12.57 10.05
CA LYS A 276 13.32 -11.10 10.10
C LYS A 276 12.83 -10.50 8.78
N ARG A 277 13.36 -10.96 7.64
CA ARG A 277 13.00 -10.44 6.32
C ARG A 277 11.57 -10.75 5.97
N LEU A 278 11.14 -11.99 6.21
CA LEU A 278 9.75 -12.40 5.97
C LEU A 278 8.75 -11.60 6.80
N TRP A 279 9.02 -11.40 8.09
CA TRP A 279 8.16 -10.58 8.97
C TRP A 279 8.20 -9.09 8.62
N ASN A 280 9.32 -8.58 8.13
CA ASN A 280 9.41 -7.21 7.59
C ASN A 280 8.51 -7.05 6.35
N LEU A 281 8.47 -8.05 5.44
CA LEU A 281 7.54 -8.04 4.30
C LEU A 281 6.09 -8.10 4.76
N ALA A 282 5.77 -8.97 5.71
CA ALA A 282 4.43 -9.07 6.29
C ALA A 282 4.00 -7.72 6.88
N LYS A 283 4.87 -7.02 7.62
CA LYS A 283 4.62 -5.67 8.09
C LYS A 283 4.31 -4.75 6.92
N ILE A 284 5.16 -4.65 5.89
CA ILE A 284 4.92 -3.69 4.79
C ILE A 284 3.69 -4.07 3.92
N SER A 285 3.25 -5.33 3.94
CA SER A 285 2.12 -5.81 3.13
C SER A 285 0.77 -5.21 3.53
N ASN A 286 -0.27 -5.45 2.73
CA ASN A 286 -1.59 -4.88 2.96
C ASN A 286 -2.41 -5.71 3.95
N ARG A 287 -2.28 -7.04 3.92
CA ARG A 287 -3.01 -7.94 4.84
C ARG A 287 -2.15 -8.43 6.00
N GLY A 288 -0.98 -7.82 6.22
CA GLY A 288 -0.11 -8.16 7.32
C GLY A 288 0.44 -9.59 7.17
N PRO A 289 0.44 -10.39 8.25
CA PRO A 289 0.88 -11.79 8.20
C PRO A 289 0.06 -12.67 7.25
N ASN A 290 -1.18 -12.30 6.93
CA ASN A 290 -2.05 -13.07 6.04
C ASN A 290 -1.56 -13.10 4.58
N ASP A 291 -0.61 -12.23 4.21
CA ASP A 291 0.03 -12.23 2.89
C ASP A 291 1.19 -13.25 2.79
N ILE A 292 1.67 -13.80 3.91
CA ILE A 292 2.77 -14.79 3.92
C ILE A 292 2.43 -16.04 3.11
N PRO A 293 1.27 -16.71 3.28
CA PRO A 293 0.95 -17.92 2.50
C PRO A 293 1.03 -17.71 0.99
N ALA A 294 0.50 -16.60 0.47
CA ALA A 294 0.54 -16.30 -0.96
C ALA A 294 1.96 -16.05 -1.51
N LEU A 295 2.87 -15.49 -0.70
CA LEU A 295 4.29 -15.37 -1.06
C LEU A 295 4.96 -16.74 -1.13
N LEU A 296 4.67 -17.61 -0.14
CA LEU A 296 5.20 -18.96 -0.09
C LEU A 296 4.63 -19.87 -1.19
N ASP A 297 3.40 -19.63 -1.64
CA ASP A 297 2.83 -20.34 -2.78
C ASP A 297 3.61 -20.09 -4.07
N VAL A 298 4.05 -18.84 -4.33
CA VAL A 298 4.92 -18.54 -5.48
C VAL A 298 6.26 -19.25 -5.35
N ILE A 299 6.86 -19.25 -4.15
CA ILE A 299 8.11 -19.97 -3.89
C ILE A 299 7.91 -21.46 -4.12
N ASN A 300 6.87 -22.08 -3.56
CA ASN A 300 6.63 -23.52 -3.65
C ASN A 300 6.34 -24.01 -5.07
N ASN A 301 5.75 -23.16 -5.90
CA ASN A 301 5.49 -23.45 -7.31
C ASN A 301 6.65 -23.06 -8.22
N SER A 302 7.69 -22.40 -7.70
CA SER A 302 8.88 -22.07 -8.47
C SER A 302 9.77 -23.29 -8.69
N GLY A 303 10.46 -23.33 -9.83
CA GLY A 303 11.49 -24.33 -10.10
C GLY A 303 12.83 -24.06 -9.41
N CYS A 304 12.90 -23.15 -8.43
CA CYS A 304 14.14 -22.68 -7.78
C CYS A 304 14.00 -22.49 -6.26
N ARG A 305 13.17 -23.31 -5.60
CA ARG A 305 12.86 -23.23 -4.16
C ARG A 305 14.08 -23.10 -3.26
N ASP A 306 15.11 -23.92 -3.51
CA ASP A 306 16.30 -23.96 -2.65
C ASP A 306 17.16 -22.69 -2.75
N LEU A 307 17.04 -21.91 -3.83
CA LEU A 307 17.74 -20.64 -4.00
C LEU A 307 17.17 -19.51 -3.14
N PHE A 308 15.99 -19.72 -2.53
CA PHE A 308 15.45 -18.78 -1.55
C PHE A 308 16.12 -18.87 -0.18
N ALA A 309 16.94 -19.91 0.07
CA ALA A 309 17.66 -20.09 1.30
C ALA A 309 18.64 -18.95 1.55
N HIS A 310 18.69 -18.48 2.80
CA HIS A 310 19.61 -17.44 3.23
C HIS A 310 20.72 -18.05 4.09
N SER A 311 21.92 -18.19 3.52
CA SER A 311 23.07 -18.76 4.22
C SER A 311 23.43 -17.98 5.50
N GLN A 312 23.78 -18.68 6.59
CA GLN A 312 24.17 -18.08 7.87
C GLN A 312 23.05 -17.33 8.63
N HIS A 313 21.77 -17.56 8.29
CA HIS A 313 20.62 -16.96 8.98
C HIS A 313 19.99 -17.85 10.07
N ASN A 314 20.66 -18.94 10.48
CA ASN A 314 20.16 -19.89 11.49
C ASN A 314 19.98 -19.30 12.90
N ILE A 315 20.61 -18.17 13.21
CA ILE A 315 20.49 -17.45 14.49
C ILE A 315 19.57 -16.23 14.44
N CYS A 316 18.88 -16.01 13.31
CA CYS A 316 17.97 -14.88 13.16
C CYS A 316 16.65 -15.12 13.91
N SER A 317 16.04 -14.04 14.40
CA SER A 317 14.69 -14.03 14.95
C SER A 317 13.78 -13.13 14.09
N PRO A 318 12.45 -13.16 14.28
CA PRO A 318 11.53 -12.20 13.65
C PRO A 318 11.89 -10.72 13.90
N GLU A 319 12.63 -10.43 14.97
CA GLU A 319 12.96 -9.07 15.37
C GLU A 319 14.41 -8.69 15.09
N TYR A 320 15.31 -9.65 14.94
CA TYR A 320 16.74 -9.39 14.82
C TYR A 320 17.42 -10.30 13.79
N CYS A 321 18.24 -9.69 12.93
CA CYS A 321 19.12 -10.37 11.98
C CYS A 321 20.55 -9.85 12.16
N PRO A 322 21.52 -10.67 12.64
CA PRO A 322 22.90 -10.23 12.85
C PRO A 322 23.58 -9.74 11.57
N LEU A 323 23.33 -10.43 10.45
CA LEU A 323 23.95 -10.13 9.16
C LEU A 323 23.48 -8.80 8.55
N GLU A 324 22.30 -8.30 8.95
CA GLU A 324 21.84 -6.98 8.50
C GLU A 324 22.61 -5.83 9.17
N ASN A 325 23.22 -6.10 10.34
CA ASN A 325 23.99 -5.13 11.12
C ASN A 325 25.49 -5.37 11.04
N GLU A 326 25.95 -6.24 10.12
CA GLU A 326 27.36 -6.52 9.92
C GLU A 326 28.09 -5.23 9.49
N ASN A 327 29.25 -4.98 10.09
CA ASN A 327 30.05 -3.80 9.78
C ASN A 327 30.73 -3.96 8.41
N SER A 328 30.10 -3.43 7.36
CA SER A 328 30.59 -3.50 5.99
C SER A 328 31.96 -2.83 5.78
N ASN A 329 32.43 -1.99 6.71
CA ASN A 329 33.76 -1.38 6.62
C ASN A 329 34.89 -2.39 6.88
N LEU A 330 34.57 -3.59 7.38
CA LEU A 330 35.53 -4.66 7.63
C LEU A 330 35.51 -5.75 6.54
N LYS A 331 34.65 -5.61 5.53
CA LYS A 331 34.57 -6.57 4.42
C LYS A 331 35.72 -6.34 3.44
N GLU A 332 36.29 -7.44 2.96
CA GLU A 332 37.13 -7.42 1.77
C GLU A 332 36.27 -7.08 0.55
N GLN A 333 36.91 -6.47 -0.45
CA GLN A 333 36.19 -6.04 -1.63
C GLN A 333 35.94 -7.23 -2.56
N LEU A 334 34.72 -7.35 -3.05
CA LEU A 334 34.24 -8.44 -3.89
C LEU A 334 35.09 -8.57 -5.14
N HIS A 335 35.56 -9.80 -5.39
CA HIS A 335 36.04 -10.21 -6.70
C HIS A 335 34.91 -10.92 -7.45
N VAL A 336 34.83 -10.64 -8.74
CA VAL A 336 33.83 -11.23 -9.64
C VAL A 336 34.48 -12.02 -10.78
N CYS A 337 35.78 -12.26 -10.64
CA CYS A 337 36.64 -13.05 -11.50
C CYS A 337 37.22 -14.20 -10.68
N ASP A 338 37.62 -15.28 -11.34
CA ASP A 338 38.13 -16.48 -10.67
C ASP A 338 39.56 -16.30 -10.13
N ASP A 339 40.33 -15.38 -10.70
CA ASP A 339 41.70 -15.08 -10.29
C ASP A 339 41.74 -13.78 -9.46
N GLU A 340 41.59 -13.94 -8.15
CA GLU A 340 41.61 -12.82 -7.19
C GLU A 340 43.03 -12.26 -7.01
N GLU A 341 44.05 -13.12 -7.06
CA GLU A 341 45.46 -12.76 -6.80
C GLU A 341 46.02 -11.84 -7.88
N THR A 342 45.66 -12.07 -9.14
CA THR A 342 46.14 -11.24 -10.27
C THR A 342 45.18 -10.11 -10.64
N CYS A 343 44.04 -9.99 -9.96
CA CYS A 343 43.06 -8.97 -10.27
C CYS A 343 43.60 -7.56 -9.98
N ARG A 344 43.88 -6.82 -11.06
CA ARG A 344 44.33 -5.42 -11.01
C ARG A 344 43.41 -4.55 -10.14
N ILE A 345 44.01 -3.70 -9.32
CA ILE A 345 43.32 -2.62 -8.59
C ILE A 345 43.31 -1.37 -9.47
N LEU A 346 42.14 -0.74 -9.61
CA LEU A 346 41.98 0.56 -10.24
C LEU A 346 42.05 1.66 -9.18
N GLU A 347 42.76 2.74 -9.52
CA GLU A 347 42.88 3.93 -8.69
C GLU A 347 42.09 5.09 -9.29
N PHE A 348 41.23 5.67 -8.45
CA PHE A 348 40.36 6.79 -8.76
C PHE A 348 40.85 8.02 -8.00
N PRO A 349 41.32 9.08 -8.68
CA PRO A 349 41.82 10.29 -8.04
C PRO A 349 40.69 11.04 -7.30
N ILE A 350 40.48 10.74 -6.01
CA ILE A 350 39.38 11.31 -5.21
C ILE A 350 39.47 12.83 -5.12
N ASP A 351 40.67 13.39 -5.04
CA ASP A 351 40.88 14.84 -4.97
C ASP A 351 40.35 15.56 -6.24
N ALA A 352 40.54 14.95 -7.41
CA ALA A 352 40.00 15.48 -8.67
C ALA A 352 38.45 15.40 -8.71
N PHE A 353 37.88 14.38 -8.08
CA PHE A 353 36.42 14.26 -7.95
C PHE A 353 35.86 15.31 -6.98
N GLU A 354 36.56 15.55 -5.87
CA GLU A 354 36.24 16.59 -4.90
C GLU A 354 36.20 17.98 -5.52
N GLU A 355 37.23 18.32 -6.30
CA GLU A 355 37.29 19.57 -7.07
C GLU A 355 36.09 19.69 -8.01
N ALA A 356 35.83 18.66 -8.83
CA ALA A 356 34.71 18.67 -9.78
C ALA A 356 33.33 18.82 -9.11
N VAL A 357 33.12 18.19 -7.94
CA VAL A 357 31.87 18.32 -7.16
C VAL A 357 31.69 19.74 -6.64
N LEU A 358 32.75 20.33 -6.08
CA LEU A 358 32.72 21.69 -5.55
C LEU A 358 32.56 22.73 -6.66
N GLU A 359 33.27 22.57 -7.77
CA GLU A 359 33.12 23.42 -8.96
C GLU A 359 31.68 23.41 -9.46
N HIS A 360 31.07 22.23 -9.61
CA HIS A 360 29.68 22.13 -10.05
C HIS A 360 28.72 22.78 -9.04
N ALA A 361 28.94 22.59 -7.74
CA ALA A 361 28.10 23.13 -6.70
C ALA A 361 28.12 24.68 -6.63
N ASN A 362 29.25 25.29 -7.02
CA ASN A 362 29.46 26.73 -7.01
C ASN A 362 28.97 27.45 -8.29
N ARG A 363 28.48 26.73 -9.31
CA ARG A 363 27.97 27.36 -10.54
C ARG A 363 26.64 28.08 -10.28
N ASP A 364 26.52 29.30 -10.84
CA ASP A 364 25.30 30.12 -10.74
C ASP A 364 24.06 29.42 -11.33
N THR A 365 24.25 28.62 -12.38
CA THR A 365 23.19 27.81 -13.00
C THR A 365 23.47 26.32 -12.81
N LYS A 366 22.66 25.68 -11.98
CA LYS A 366 22.74 24.23 -11.74
C LYS A 366 22.11 23.48 -12.90
N SER A 367 22.96 22.93 -13.77
CA SER A 367 22.51 22.01 -14.83
C SER A 367 22.13 20.66 -14.22
N PRO A 368 21.00 20.03 -14.62
CA PRO A 368 20.66 18.67 -14.20
C PRO A 368 21.70 17.65 -14.67
N GLY A 369 22.21 16.85 -13.73
CA GLY A 369 23.28 15.89 -13.99
C GLY A 369 24.03 15.52 -12.72
N ALA A 370 25.17 14.84 -12.87
CA ALA A 370 26.05 14.49 -11.76
C ALA A 370 27.51 14.46 -12.20
N VAL A 371 28.42 14.58 -11.24
CA VAL A 371 29.84 14.26 -11.45
C VAL A 371 29.99 12.74 -11.36
N VAL A 372 30.55 12.14 -12.41
CA VAL A 372 30.62 10.68 -12.60
C VAL A 372 32.01 10.27 -13.09
N TRP A 373 32.27 8.96 -13.08
CA TRP A 373 33.48 8.37 -13.67
C TRP A 373 33.22 7.79 -15.05
N SER A 374 34.17 7.93 -15.96
CA SER A 374 34.12 7.29 -17.29
C SER A 374 34.07 5.77 -17.16
N ILE A 375 33.31 5.11 -18.04
CA ILE A 375 33.32 3.65 -18.17
C ILE A 375 34.46 3.12 -19.05
N ASP A 376 35.17 4.02 -19.76
CA ASP A 376 36.27 3.67 -20.65
C ASP A 376 37.59 3.58 -19.89
N GLU A 377 37.99 2.34 -19.57
CA GLU A 377 39.28 2.03 -18.91
C GLU A 377 40.50 2.21 -19.82
N THR A 378 40.33 2.47 -21.12
CA THR A 378 41.49 2.75 -22.00
C THR A 378 42.06 4.14 -21.76
N GLN A 379 41.28 5.02 -21.13
CA GLN A 379 41.69 6.35 -20.73
C GLN A 379 42.01 6.41 -19.23
N PRO A 380 42.85 7.36 -18.80
CA PRO A 380 43.05 7.61 -17.38
C PRO A 380 41.71 7.90 -16.68
N MET A 381 41.49 7.31 -15.50
CA MET A 381 40.27 7.52 -14.72
C MET A 381 40.16 9.01 -14.34
N ARG A 382 39.24 9.71 -14.99
CA ARG A 382 38.97 11.13 -14.76
C ARG A 382 37.49 11.36 -14.49
N PRO A 383 37.15 12.15 -13.46
CA PRO A 383 35.77 12.51 -13.21
C PRO A 383 35.32 13.58 -14.21
N PHE A 384 34.05 13.55 -14.60
CA PHE A 384 33.47 14.58 -15.45
C PHE A 384 31.99 14.79 -15.10
N PHE A 385 31.46 15.94 -15.49
CA PHE A 385 30.04 16.22 -15.35
C PHE A 385 29.25 15.56 -16.49
N ALA A 386 28.44 14.57 -16.18
CA ALA A 386 27.48 13.97 -17.11
C ALA A 386 26.12 14.65 -16.96
N ARG A 387 25.48 14.99 -18.09
CA ARG A 387 24.13 15.55 -18.05
C ARG A 387 23.13 14.47 -17.65
N GLN A 388 21.94 14.90 -17.26
CA GLN A 388 20.83 13.98 -17.02
C GLN A 388 20.64 13.01 -18.22
N ASN A 389 20.44 11.74 -17.91
CA ASN A 389 20.29 10.60 -18.84
C ASN A 389 21.56 10.15 -19.60
N ASP A 390 22.74 10.65 -19.25
CA ASP A 390 24.01 10.23 -19.90
C ASP A 390 24.77 9.13 -19.13
N TYR A 391 24.41 8.87 -17.87
CA TYR A 391 25.12 7.96 -16.98
C TYR A 391 24.19 6.95 -16.28
N ALA A 392 24.77 5.88 -15.76
CA ALA A 392 24.08 4.93 -14.89
C ALA A 392 24.44 5.18 -13.41
N ALA A 393 23.46 5.07 -12.51
CA ALA A 393 23.73 5.01 -11.09
C ALA A 393 23.81 3.54 -10.64
N ILE A 394 24.74 3.20 -9.76
CA ILE A 394 24.90 1.85 -9.21
C ILE A 394 24.31 1.82 -7.81
N SER A 395 23.27 1.01 -7.64
CA SER A 395 22.58 0.76 -6.37
C SER A 395 22.96 -0.64 -5.89
N HIS A 396 23.64 -0.73 -4.75
CA HIS A 396 24.34 -1.96 -4.34
C HIS A 396 24.37 -2.16 -2.82
N VAL A 397 24.90 -3.30 -2.39
CA VAL A 397 24.94 -3.70 -0.98
C VAL A 397 26.39 -3.75 -0.47
N TRP A 398 26.78 -2.81 0.39
CA TRP A 398 28.17 -2.73 0.89
C TRP A 398 28.63 -3.99 1.64
N SER A 399 27.73 -4.68 2.35
CA SER A 399 28.03 -5.93 3.07
C SER A 399 28.38 -7.10 2.16
N ASP A 400 28.13 -6.95 0.85
CA ASP A 400 28.52 -7.92 -0.18
C ASP A 400 29.97 -7.72 -0.65
N GLY A 401 30.70 -6.79 -0.04
CA GLY A 401 32.05 -6.42 -0.46
C GLY A 401 32.05 -5.47 -1.66
N THR A 402 30.92 -4.92 -2.09
CA THR A 402 30.91 -3.94 -3.19
C THR A 402 31.27 -2.52 -2.74
N GLY A 403 31.47 -2.29 -1.44
CA GLY A 403 31.95 -1.03 -0.90
C GLY A 403 33.48 -0.84 -1.00
N VAL A 404 34.00 0.20 -0.33
CA VAL A 404 35.45 0.39 -0.17
C VAL A 404 36.04 -0.67 0.78
N GLY A 405 35.28 -1.07 1.81
CA GLY A 405 35.72 -2.06 2.78
C GLY A 405 36.98 -1.62 3.55
N ILE A 406 37.91 -2.55 3.75
CA ILE A 406 39.21 -2.31 4.40
C ILE A 406 40.21 -1.52 3.54
N ARG A 407 39.88 -1.23 2.27
CA ARG A 407 40.80 -0.56 1.33
C ARG A 407 40.82 0.96 1.53
N GLU A 408 41.82 1.60 0.93
CA GLU A 408 41.85 3.07 0.85
C GLU A 408 40.75 3.57 -0.10
N PRO A 409 40.05 4.66 0.23
CA PRO A 409 39.01 5.18 -0.66
C PRO A 409 39.59 5.63 -2.01
N GLY A 410 38.87 5.30 -3.07
CA GLY A 410 39.32 5.47 -4.45
C GLY A 410 40.02 4.24 -5.04
N LYS A 411 40.22 3.16 -4.28
CA LYS A 411 40.80 1.91 -4.81
C LYS A 411 39.72 0.83 -4.94
N VAL A 412 39.56 0.28 -6.15
CA VAL A 412 38.56 -0.77 -6.41
C VAL A 412 39.10 -1.88 -7.32
N ASN A 413 38.62 -3.11 -7.13
CA ASN A 413 38.93 -4.27 -7.95
C ASN A 413 38.45 -4.03 -9.38
N SER A 414 39.36 -4.20 -10.35
CA SER A 414 39.04 -3.94 -11.76
C SER A 414 37.95 -4.86 -12.31
N CYS A 415 37.85 -6.10 -11.81
CA CYS A 415 36.78 -7.02 -12.21
C CYS A 415 35.39 -6.49 -11.84
N LEU A 416 35.24 -5.93 -10.62
CA LEU A 416 33.98 -5.38 -10.13
C LEU A 416 33.61 -4.11 -10.90
N PHE A 417 34.56 -3.20 -11.10
CA PHE A 417 34.33 -2.01 -11.91
C PHE A 417 33.92 -2.38 -13.34
N ARG A 418 34.64 -3.31 -14.00
CA ARG A 418 34.29 -3.81 -15.35
C ARG A 418 32.88 -4.36 -15.43
N ARG A 419 32.42 -5.06 -14.39
CA ARG A 419 31.05 -5.58 -14.33
C ARG A 419 30.02 -4.45 -14.43
N PHE A 420 30.19 -3.39 -13.63
CA PHE A 420 29.30 -2.23 -13.68
C PHE A 420 29.46 -1.42 -14.97
N ALA A 421 30.69 -1.18 -15.43
CA ALA A 421 30.98 -0.47 -16.67
C ALA A 421 30.35 -1.17 -17.89
N ARG A 422 30.45 -2.52 -17.99
CA ARG A 422 29.80 -3.30 -19.04
C ARG A 422 28.27 -3.22 -18.97
N ALA A 423 27.70 -3.29 -17.77
CA ALA A 423 26.25 -3.16 -17.59
C ALA A 423 25.76 -1.75 -18.00
N ALA A 424 26.48 -0.69 -17.62
CA ALA A 424 26.21 0.68 -18.03
C ALA A 424 26.37 0.89 -19.54
N ALA A 425 27.42 0.32 -20.15
CA ALA A 425 27.65 0.37 -21.59
C ALA A 425 26.50 -0.24 -22.40
N LYS A 426 25.97 -1.40 -21.95
CA LYS A 426 24.78 -2.04 -22.57
C LYS A 426 23.54 -1.14 -22.55
N LEU A 427 23.46 -0.22 -21.59
CA LEU A 427 22.35 0.73 -21.45
C LEU A 427 22.61 2.05 -22.20
N GLY A 428 23.75 2.18 -22.90
CA GLY A 428 24.14 3.38 -23.63
C GLY A 428 24.64 4.52 -22.76
N CYS A 429 25.10 4.23 -21.54
CA CYS A 429 25.67 5.23 -20.64
C CYS A 429 27.15 5.44 -20.92
N VAL A 430 27.64 6.67 -20.76
CA VAL A 430 29.07 7.05 -20.92
C VAL A 430 29.83 7.15 -19.60
N GLY A 431 29.12 7.09 -18.48
CA GLY A 431 29.71 7.15 -17.15
C GLY A 431 28.89 6.40 -16.10
N ILE A 432 29.50 6.20 -14.94
CA ILE A 432 28.85 5.62 -13.76
C ILE A 432 28.94 6.54 -12.54
N TRP A 433 27.83 6.63 -11.83
CA TRP A 433 27.79 7.13 -10.46
C TRP A 433 27.73 5.93 -9.52
N TRP A 434 28.76 5.74 -8.71
CA TRP A 434 28.88 4.62 -7.77
C TRP A 434 29.41 5.16 -6.45
N ASP A 435 28.57 5.16 -5.42
CA ASP A 435 28.83 5.78 -4.11
C ASP A 435 30.22 5.45 -3.50
N THR A 436 30.74 4.25 -3.76
CA THR A 436 32.05 3.76 -3.33
C THR A 436 33.21 4.61 -3.82
N ILE A 437 33.07 5.20 -5.02
CA ILE A 437 34.07 6.06 -5.65
C ILE A 437 33.54 7.48 -5.94
N CYS A 438 32.26 7.75 -5.66
CA CYS A 438 31.60 9.04 -5.89
C CYS A 438 31.19 9.77 -4.60
N ILE A 439 31.65 9.31 -3.43
CA ILE A 439 31.47 10.02 -2.16
C ILE A 439 32.84 10.50 -1.65
N PRO A 440 33.07 11.82 -1.62
CA PRO A 440 34.31 12.45 -1.16
C PRO A 440 34.75 12.12 0.28
N LYS A 441 36.04 12.38 0.55
CA LYS A 441 36.64 12.44 1.89
C LYS A 441 36.50 13.84 2.48
N ASP A 442 36.71 14.89 1.69
CA ASP A 442 36.59 16.28 2.14
C ASP A 442 35.20 16.54 2.73
N ARG A 443 35.17 17.19 3.90
CA ARG A 443 33.94 17.38 4.68
C ARG A 443 32.91 18.23 3.94
N LYS A 444 33.34 19.22 3.15
CA LYS A 444 32.46 20.12 2.40
C LYS A 444 31.94 19.43 1.13
N ALA A 445 32.82 18.83 0.34
CA ALA A 445 32.46 18.09 -0.86
C ALA A 445 31.57 16.88 -0.54
N ARG A 446 31.87 16.13 0.52
CA ARG A 446 31.07 14.99 0.99
C ARG A 446 29.66 15.43 1.35
N ARG A 447 29.53 16.56 2.06
CA ARG A 447 28.21 17.11 2.40
C ARG A 447 27.40 17.43 1.16
N VAL A 448 28.00 18.12 0.18
CA VAL A 448 27.35 18.43 -1.10
C VAL A 448 26.93 17.16 -1.84
N ALA A 449 27.81 16.15 -1.90
CA ALA A 449 27.51 14.87 -2.55
C ALA A 449 26.35 14.13 -1.88
N LEU A 450 26.32 14.07 -0.53
CA LEU A 450 25.24 13.44 0.23
C LEU A 450 23.91 14.18 0.08
N SER A 451 23.92 15.52 0.14
CA SER A 451 22.71 16.34 -0.04
C SER A 451 22.10 16.25 -1.45
N ASN A 452 22.90 15.85 -2.45
CA ASN A 452 22.45 15.67 -3.83
C ASN A 452 22.29 14.19 -4.23
N MET A 453 22.45 13.24 -3.29
CA MET A 453 22.46 11.82 -3.61
C MET A 453 21.16 11.37 -4.28
N ASN A 454 20.01 11.79 -3.75
CA ASN A 454 18.70 11.54 -4.35
C ASN A 454 18.60 12.07 -5.80
N LEU A 455 19.20 13.23 -6.07
CA LEU A 455 19.22 13.81 -7.42
C LEU A 455 20.09 13.01 -8.39
N ASN A 456 21.20 12.42 -7.93
CA ASN A 456 22.04 11.57 -8.77
C ASN A 456 21.27 10.33 -9.26
N TYR A 457 20.48 9.70 -8.40
CA TYR A 457 19.60 8.61 -8.83
C TYR A 457 18.45 9.10 -9.72
N GLN A 458 17.90 10.29 -9.46
CA GLN A 458 16.82 10.87 -10.26
C GLN A 458 17.26 11.27 -11.67
N TYR A 459 18.51 11.73 -11.84
CA TYR A 459 19.07 12.20 -13.11
C TYR A 459 19.77 11.10 -13.91
N ALA A 460 20.08 9.96 -13.30
CA ALA A 460 20.62 8.81 -14.01
C ALA A 460 19.65 8.34 -15.11
N ARG A 461 20.22 7.86 -16.23
CA ARG A 461 19.46 7.21 -17.31
C ARG A 461 18.74 5.97 -16.78
N GLN A 462 19.48 5.18 -16.01
CA GLN A 462 19.10 3.91 -15.41
C GLN A 462 19.85 3.76 -14.09
N THR A 463 19.17 3.20 -13.10
CA THR A 463 19.80 2.70 -11.87
C THR A 463 19.97 1.19 -11.97
N ILE A 464 21.20 0.71 -11.81
CA ILE A 464 21.54 -0.71 -11.88
C ILE A 464 21.59 -1.25 -10.46
N VAL A 465 20.70 -2.20 -10.16
CA VAL A 465 20.66 -2.90 -8.87
C VAL A 465 21.60 -4.10 -8.92
N HIS A 466 22.53 -4.15 -7.99
CA HIS A 466 23.43 -5.28 -7.77
C HIS A 466 23.35 -5.77 -6.32
N ASP A 467 23.05 -7.05 -6.19
CA ASP A 467 22.97 -7.77 -4.93
C ASP A 467 23.49 -9.19 -5.19
N THR A 468 24.42 -9.67 -4.38
CA THR A 468 25.02 -10.99 -4.58
C THR A 468 23.97 -12.11 -4.55
N TYR A 469 22.95 -11.98 -3.70
CA TYR A 469 21.81 -12.89 -3.65
C TYR A 469 21.05 -12.93 -4.99
N LEU A 470 20.78 -11.77 -5.60
CA LEU A 470 20.06 -11.69 -6.88
C LEU A 470 20.93 -12.13 -8.06
N THR A 471 22.23 -11.86 -8.03
CA THR A 471 23.15 -12.30 -9.09
C THR A 471 23.37 -13.81 -9.13
N GLN A 472 22.99 -14.53 -8.07
CA GLN A 472 22.94 -16.00 -8.03
C GLN A 472 21.54 -16.55 -8.38
N PHE A 473 20.51 -15.69 -8.40
CA PHE A 473 19.15 -16.10 -8.67
C PHE A 473 18.86 -16.04 -10.19
N PRO A 474 18.43 -17.14 -10.83
CA PRO A 474 18.18 -17.18 -12.27
C PRO A 474 16.92 -16.40 -12.64
N TRP A 475 16.97 -15.67 -13.75
CA TRP A 475 15.78 -15.06 -14.32
C TRP A 475 14.78 -16.12 -14.82
N LYS A 476 13.51 -16.03 -14.39
CA LYS A 476 12.39 -16.86 -14.83
C LYS A 476 11.11 -16.00 -14.93
N GLU A 477 10.24 -16.32 -15.88
CA GLU A 477 8.95 -15.61 -16.10
C GLU A 477 7.81 -16.19 -15.21
N ASP A 478 8.13 -16.74 -14.04
CA ASP A 478 7.17 -17.31 -13.07
C ASP A 478 6.90 -16.36 -11.88
N GLY A 479 7.55 -15.21 -11.87
CA GLY A 479 7.50 -14.18 -10.82
C GLY A 479 8.35 -14.49 -9.58
N SER A 480 9.01 -15.65 -9.51
CA SER A 480 9.97 -15.94 -8.43
C SER A 480 11.09 -14.90 -8.32
N PRO A 481 11.61 -14.26 -9.39
CA PRO A 481 12.61 -13.20 -9.25
C PRO A 481 12.09 -11.97 -8.49
N GLY A 482 10.79 -11.65 -8.60
CA GLY A 482 10.17 -10.57 -7.84
C GLY A 482 10.13 -10.87 -6.34
N ILE A 483 9.84 -12.12 -5.96
CA ILE A 483 9.87 -12.58 -4.56
C ILE A 483 11.32 -12.54 -4.04
N ALA A 484 12.29 -12.97 -4.85
CA ALA A 484 13.71 -12.93 -4.50
C ALA A 484 14.19 -11.49 -4.28
N LEU A 485 13.77 -10.55 -5.13
CA LEU A 485 14.08 -9.12 -4.97
C LEU A 485 13.62 -8.59 -3.62
N VAL A 486 12.37 -8.83 -3.20
CA VAL A 486 11.87 -8.28 -1.92
C VAL A 486 12.45 -8.99 -0.69
N LEU A 487 12.96 -10.21 -0.84
CA LEU A 487 13.69 -10.93 0.20
C LEU A 487 15.20 -10.63 0.22
N SER A 488 15.72 -9.91 -0.76
CA SER A 488 17.16 -9.70 -0.92
C SER A 488 17.72 -8.72 0.13
N PRO A 489 19.02 -8.81 0.47
CA PRO A 489 19.71 -7.82 1.29
C PRO A 489 19.50 -6.37 0.81
N TRP A 490 19.48 -6.15 -0.51
CA TRP A 490 19.25 -4.85 -1.12
C TRP A 490 17.90 -4.26 -0.73
N PHE A 491 16.83 -5.05 -0.70
CA PHE A 491 15.50 -4.54 -0.33
C PHE A 491 15.33 -4.27 1.16
N THR A 492 16.24 -4.74 2.02
CA THR A 492 16.15 -4.51 3.48
C THR A 492 16.90 -3.27 3.95
N ARG A 493 17.68 -2.59 3.10
CA ARG A 493 18.46 -1.40 3.50
C ARG A 493 17.66 -0.11 3.34
N GLY A 494 17.92 0.87 4.21
CA GLY A 494 17.26 2.17 4.18
C GLY A 494 17.64 3.00 2.95
N TRP A 495 18.94 3.13 2.66
CA TRP A 495 19.43 3.95 1.54
C TRP A 495 18.92 3.44 0.19
N THR A 496 18.90 2.12 -0.03
CA THR A 496 18.36 1.51 -1.25
C THR A 496 16.86 1.79 -1.45
N ALA A 497 16.10 2.09 -0.39
CA ALA A 497 14.72 2.54 -0.49
C ALA A 497 14.62 3.90 -1.16
N LEU A 498 15.50 4.84 -0.78
CA LEU A 498 15.61 6.16 -1.41
C LEU A 498 16.03 6.02 -2.87
N GLU A 499 17.01 5.16 -3.14
CA GLU A 499 17.51 4.89 -4.49
C GLU A 499 16.40 4.36 -5.39
N LEU A 500 15.61 3.41 -4.91
CA LEU A 500 14.43 2.88 -5.59
C LEU A 500 13.38 3.98 -5.83
N ALA A 501 13.09 4.79 -4.81
CA ALA A 501 12.06 5.83 -4.86
C ALA A 501 12.41 6.97 -5.84
N MET A 502 13.69 7.34 -5.92
CA MET A 502 14.15 8.48 -6.71
C MET A 502 14.45 8.13 -8.17
N SER A 503 14.83 6.88 -8.42
CA SER A 503 15.20 6.42 -9.76
C SER A 503 14.01 6.39 -10.71
N ARG A 504 14.20 6.87 -11.94
CA ARG A 504 13.17 6.84 -12.99
C ARG A 504 13.04 5.45 -13.58
N ASN A 505 14.16 4.89 -14.01
CA ASN A 505 14.24 3.56 -14.61
C ASN A 505 15.25 2.71 -13.84
N ILE A 506 14.90 1.46 -13.58
CA ILE A 506 15.68 0.56 -12.73
C ILE A 506 15.87 -0.75 -13.46
N MET A 507 17.12 -1.20 -13.52
CA MET A 507 17.52 -2.49 -14.08
C MET A 507 18.10 -3.35 -12.97
N VAL A 508 17.57 -4.54 -12.77
CA VAL A 508 18.04 -5.50 -11.78
C VAL A 508 18.92 -6.54 -12.47
N LEU A 509 20.09 -6.82 -11.88
CA LEU A 509 20.99 -7.88 -12.34
C LEU A 509 20.57 -9.23 -11.73
N TYR A 510 20.28 -10.18 -12.61
CA TYR A 510 20.02 -11.59 -12.26
C TYR A 510 21.03 -12.51 -12.94
N HIS A 511 21.14 -13.73 -12.44
CA HIS A 511 21.78 -14.80 -13.18
C HIS A 511 21.00 -15.11 -14.46
N GLN A 512 21.69 -15.48 -15.53
CA GLN A 512 21.04 -15.98 -16.73
C GLN A 512 20.25 -17.27 -16.43
N PRO A 513 19.22 -17.61 -17.22
CA PRO A 513 18.51 -18.88 -17.08
C PRO A 513 19.46 -20.08 -17.22
N GLU A 514 19.04 -21.23 -16.66
CA GLU A 514 19.81 -22.48 -16.70
C GLU A 514 20.31 -22.80 -18.13
N GLY A 515 21.62 -23.05 -18.24
CA GLY A 515 22.29 -23.36 -19.51
C GLY A 515 22.89 -22.16 -20.25
N ILE A 516 22.74 -20.93 -19.75
CA ILE A 516 23.35 -19.72 -20.32
C ILE A 516 24.32 -19.12 -19.29
N GLU A 517 25.56 -18.86 -19.71
CA GLU A 517 26.57 -18.26 -18.83
C GLU A 517 26.39 -16.73 -18.72
N GLY A 518 26.57 -16.20 -17.51
CA GLY A 518 26.66 -14.76 -17.25
C GLY A 518 25.43 -14.17 -16.56
N MET A 519 25.24 -12.86 -16.75
CA MET A 519 24.18 -12.07 -16.08
C MET A 519 23.21 -11.47 -17.09
N VAL A 520 21.96 -11.26 -16.67
CA VAL A 520 20.91 -10.57 -17.43
C VAL A 520 20.46 -9.31 -16.70
N LEU A 521 20.20 -8.24 -17.46
CA LEU A 521 19.60 -7.00 -16.96
C LEU A 521 18.11 -7.05 -17.23
N LYS A 522 17.30 -6.89 -16.17
CA LYS A 522 15.84 -6.91 -16.26
C LYS A 522 15.22 -5.65 -15.70
N SER A 523 14.30 -5.06 -16.45
CA SER A 523 13.58 -3.86 -16.07
C SER A 523 12.71 -4.15 -14.86
N LEU A 524 12.85 -3.37 -13.80
CA LEU A 524 12.01 -3.53 -12.62
C LEU A 524 10.52 -3.36 -12.96
N HIS A 525 10.20 -2.40 -13.82
CA HIS A 525 8.81 -2.09 -14.21
C HIS A 525 8.28 -2.93 -15.36
N GLY A 526 9.17 -3.32 -16.28
CA GLY A 526 8.79 -4.04 -17.50
C GLY A 526 8.78 -5.55 -17.32
N ASP A 527 9.66 -6.07 -16.46
CA ASP A 527 9.88 -7.51 -16.31
C ASP A 527 9.55 -8.00 -14.89
N VAL A 528 10.08 -7.35 -13.84
CA VAL A 528 10.01 -7.88 -12.45
C VAL A 528 8.64 -7.61 -11.80
N VAL A 529 8.12 -6.40 -11.94
CA VAL A 529 6.80 -6.01 -11.47
C VAL A 529 5.76 -6.54 -12.43
N ALA A 530 4.70 -7.17 -11.90
CA ALA A 530 3.70 -7.80 -12.73
C ALA A 530 2.80 -6.77 -13.43
N GLY A 531 2.84 -6.77 -14.77
CA GLY A 531 1.83 -6.13 -15.62
C GLY A 531 0.62 -7.04 -15.82
N GLY A 532 -0.60 -6.51 -15.72
CA GLY A 532 -1.83 -7.30 -15.91
C GLY A 532 -2.14 -8.25 -14.74
N ILE A 533 -2.90 -9.32 -14.99
CA ILE A 533 -3.32 -10.31 -13.98
C ILE A 533 -2.12 -11.20 -13.60
N THR A 534 -1.90 -11.43 -12.31
CA THR A 534 -0.82 -12.28 -11.81
C THR A 534 -1.24 -13.07 -10.58
N SER A 535 -0.35 -13.94 -10.06
CA SER A 535 -0.58 -14.63 -8.79
C SER A 535 -0.64 -13.63 -7.63
N LEU A 536 -1.34 -14.01 -6.55
CA LEU A 536 -1.48 -13.15 -5.39
C LEU A 536 -0.13 -12.75 -4.77
N GLY A 537 0.83 -13.68 -4.68
CA GLY A 537 2.19 -13.39 -4.20
C GLY A 537 2.91 -12.34 -5.06
N ASN A 538 2.83 -12.45 -6.38
CA ASN A 538 3.43 -11.48 -7.30
C ASN A 538 2.72 -10.11 -7.25
N ARG A 539 1.40 -10.10 -7.03
CA ARG A 539 0.66 -8.86 -6.79
C ARG A 539 1.09 -8.18 -5.49
N ILE A 540 1.34 -8.95 -4.43
CA ILE A 540 1.86 -8.42 -3.16
C ILE A 540 3.23 -7.77 -3.40
N VAL A 541 4.17 -8.46 -4.05
CA VAL A 541 5.48 -7.92 -4.44
C VAL A 541 5.36 -6.62 -5.22
N THR A 542 4.51 -6.62 -6.25
CA THR A 542 4.25 -5.45 -7.09
C THR A 542 3.82 -4.25 -6.24
N ARG A 543 2.86 -4.44 -5.34
CA ARG A 543 2.37 -3.37 -4.44
C ARG A 543 3.43 -2.87 -3.46
N LEU A 544 4.29 -3.76 -2.96
CA LEU A 544 5.40 -3.39 -2.07
C LEU A 544 6.40 -2.46 -2.79
N ILE A 545 6.75 -2.80 -4.04
CA ILE A 545 7.66 -2.01 -4.87
C ILE A 545 7.00 -0.69 -5.30
N GLU A 546 5.73 -0.71 -5.73
CA GLU A 546 5.01 0.49 -6.15
C GLU A 546 4.83 1.50 -5.01
N ARG A 547 4.55 1.04 -3.78
CA ARG A 547 4.43 1.91 -2.59
C ARG A 547 5.69 2.74 -2.36
N LEU A 548 6.86 2.15 -2.57
CA LEU A 548 8.16 2.84 -2.44
C LEU A 548 8.37 3.93 -3.50
N ARG A 549 7.67 3.84 -4.62
CA ARG A 549 7.84 4.71 -5.78
C ARG A 549 6.73 5.74 -5.92
N ASP A 550 5.85 5.83 -4.92
CA ASP A 550 4.85 6.90 -4.87
C ASP A 550 5.58 8.26 -4.89
N PRO A 551 5.25 9.17 -5.83
CA PRO A 551 5.88 10.48 -5.88
C PRO A 551 5.57 11.36 -4.67
N LYS A 552 4.53 11.04 -3.89
CA LYS A 552 4.11 11.74 -2.67
C LYS A 552 3.63 10.70 -1.63
N PRO A 553 4.56 9.94 -1.04
CA PRO A 553 4.21 8.92 -0.06
C PRO A 553 3.65 9.58 1.20
N SER A 554 2.63 8.97 1.80
CA SER A 554 2.13 9.42 3.10
C SER A 554 3.17 9.23 4.19
N LEU A 555 3.07 9.98 5.28
CA LEU A 555 3.93 9.78 6.46
C LEU A 555 3.91 8.31 6.92
N PHE A 556 2.76 7.66 6.95
CA PHE A 556 2.70 6.25 7.37
C PHE A 556 3.31 5.29 6.36
N ASP A 557 3.15 5.51 5.05
CA ASP A 557 3.87 4.71 4.05
C ASP A 557 5.38 4.83 4.25
N LEU A 558 5.89 6.05 4.49
CA LEU A 558 7.30 6.29 4.79
C LEU A 558 7.75 5.55 6.06
N LEU A 559 6.98 5.68 7.16
CA LEU A 559 7.32 5.03 8.43
C LEU A 559 7.27 3.51 8.31
N LYS A 560 6.27 2.96 7.63
CA LYS A 560 6.09 1.51 7.43
C LYS A 560 7.21 0.93 6.58
N VAL A 561 7.54 1.58 5.48
CA VAL A 561 8.67 1.22 4.62
C VAL A 561 9.98 1.24 5.39
N LEU A 562 10.28 2.35 6.07
CA LEU A 562 11.60 2.58 6.64
C LEU A 562 11.78 1.88 7.99
N SER A 563 10.71 1.65 8.76
CA SER A 563 10.73 0.87 10.02
C SER A 563 11.16 -0.59 9.82
N CYS A 564 10.91 -1.13 8.64
CA CYS A 564 11.26 -2.50 8.26
C CYS A 564 12.65 -2.59 7.59
N ARG A 565 13.36 -1.47 7.48
CA ARG A 565 14.68 -1.39 6.82
C ARG A 565 15.78 -0.96 7.77
N THR A 566 16.98 -1.49 7.58
CA THR A 566 18.16 -1.23 8.42
C THR A 566 19.04 -0.14 7.85
N THR A 567 19.72 0.58 8.75
CA THR A 567 20.76 1.56 8.42
C THR A 567 21.93 1.37 9.38
N SER A 568 23.14 1.69 8.94
CA SER A 568 24.33 1.62 9.80
C SER A 568 24.32 2.70 10.89
N TRP A 569 23.66 3.84 10.62
CA TRP A 569 23.48 4.93 11.57
C TRP A 569 22.00 5.19 11.81
N ALA A 570 21.59 5.35 13.07
CA ALA A 570 20.17 5.58 13.41
C ALA A 570 19.62 6.87 12.78
N LEU A 571 20.46 7.91 12.65
CA LEU A 571 20.09 9.19 12.05
C LEU A 571 19.74 9.06 10.55
N ASP A 572 20.36 8.11 9.83
CA ASP A 572 20.15 7.92 8.39
C ASP A 572 18.68 7.67 8.07
N ARG A 573 17.94 6.93 8.92
CA ARG A 573 16.51 6.66 8.69
C ARG A 573 15.71 7.96 8.60
N MET A 574 16.03 8.95 9.43
CA MET A 574 15.36 10.26 9.39
C MET A 574 15.79 11.09 8.20
N ILE A 575 17.07 11.06 7.82
CA ILE A 575 17.56 11.71 6.61
C ILE A 575 16.87 11.14 5.37
N ILE A 576 16.81 9.81 5.25
CA ILE A 576 16.12 9.11 4.17
C ILE A 576 14.65 9.49 4.14
N THR A 577 13.97 9.51 5.29
CA THR A 577 12.55 9.91 5.38
C THR A 577 12.33 11.32 4.88
N ALA A 578 13.16 12.28 5.30
CA ALA A 578 13.07 13.67 4.88
C ALA A 578 13.28 13.81 3.36
N LEU A 579 14.28 13.12 2.80
CA LEU A 579 14.55 13.10 1.37
C LEU A 579 13.39 12.47 0.57
N MET A 580 12.80 11.38 1.06
CA MET A 580 11.66 10.72 0.42
C MET A 580 10.36 11.53 0.53
N ALA A 581 10.14 12.23 1.65
CA ALA A 581 9.05 13.18 1.83
C ALA A 581 9.21 14.43 0.96
N LYS A 582 10.35 14.60 0.26
CA LYS A 582 10.70 15.78 -0.54
C LYS A 582 10.55 17.08 0.26
N THR A 583 10.84 17.00 1.56
CA THR A 583 10.73 18.14 2.47
C THR A 583 11.70 19.25 2.08
N ILE A 584 11.43 20.45 2.58
CA ILE A 584 12.37 21.59 2.57
C ILE A 584 13.77 21.10 2.97
N ARG A 585 14.80 21.64 2.31
CA ARG A 585 16.21 21.27 2.45
C ARG A 585 16.56 20.87 3.89
N VAL A 586 17.05 19.64 4.06
CA VAL A 586 17.69 19.21 5.32
C VAL A 586 18.94 20.06 5.48
N GLU A 587 18.97 20.87 6.54
CA GLU A 587 20.02 21.86 6.78
C GLU A 587 21.16 21.23 7.61
N PRO A 588 22.41 21.70 7.46
CA PRO A 588 23.51 21.23 8.28
C PRO A 588 23.26 21.51 9.77
N GLY A 589 23.20 20.45 10.59
CA GLY A 589 23.03 20.56 12.04
C GLY A 589 21.61 20.30 12.54
N ASP A 590 20.65 20.03 11.64
CA ASP A 590 19.31 19.60 12.05
C ASP A 590 19.40 18.38 12.97
N SER A 591 18.77 18.46 14.14
CA SER A 591 18.60 17.31 15.01
C SER A 591 17.56 16.34 14.43
N ALA A 592 17.49 15.12 14.97
CA ALA A 592 16.44 14.17 14.59
C ALA A 592 15.02 14.75 14.79
N VAL A 593 14.83 15.56 15.84
CA VAL A 593 13.56 16.22 16.14
C VAL A 593 13.25 17.31 15.13
N ASP A 594 14.25 18.11 14.72
CA ASP A 594 14.05 19.16 13.71
C ASP A 594 13.67 18.57 12.36
N MET A 595 14.32 17.47 11.96
CA MET A 595 13.94 16.73 10.75
C MET A 595 12.52 16.16 10.87
N ALA A 596 12.17 15.56 12.01
CA ALA A 596 10.84 15.02 12.23
C ALA A 596 9.73 16.09 12.16
N LYS A 597 9.97 17.28 12.73
CA LYS A 597 9.06 18.44 12.59
C LYS A 597 8.90 18.86 11.14
N LYS A 598 10.01 18.99 10.38
CA LYS A 598 9.97 19.34 8.95
C LYS A 598 9.22 18.28 8.13
N ILE A 599 9.40 17.00 8.44
CA ILE A 599 8.67 15.89 7.82
C ILE A 599 7.18 16.03 8.08
N VAL A 600 6.76 16.17 9.34
CA VAL A 600 5.34 16.30 9.70
C VAL A 600 4.71 17.54 9.06
N LEU A 601 5.40 18.70 9.07
CA LEU A 601 4.93 19.93 8.43
C LEU A 601 4.85 19.84 6.90
N SER A 602 5.63 18.96 6.28
CA SER A 602 5.52 18.74 4.83
C SER A 602 4.24 17.99 4.44
N GLN A 603 3.57 17.38 5.42
CA GLN A 603 2.29 16.71 5.23
C GLN A 603 1.17 17.71 5.52
N GLU A 604 0.24 17.91 4.58
CA GLU A 604 -0.91 18.80 4.79
C GLU A 604 -1.83 18.28 5.92
N CYS A 605 -1.97 16.95 6.00
CA CYS A 605 -2.74 16.24 7.01
C CYS A 605 -1.99 14.98 7.48
N VAL A 606 -2.29 14.54 8.69
CA VAL A 606 -1.88 13.23 9.23
C VAL A 606 -3.11 12.50 9.77
N PRO A 607 -3.11 11.16 9.81
CA PRO A 607 -4.28 10.46 10.35
C PRO A 607 -4.35 10.58 11.87
N LYS A 608 -5.57 10.54 12.41
CA LYS A 608 -5.83 10.66 13.86
C LYS A 608 -5.09 9.62 14.70
N ALA A 609 -4.85 8.42 14.14
CA ALA A 609 -4.12 7.36 14.83
C ALA A 609 -2.67 7.75 15.20
N LEU A 610 -2.07 8.76 14.53
CA LEU A 610 -0.74 9.26 14.89
C LEU A 610 -0.72 9.90 16.29
N LEU A 611 -1.83 10.49 16.74
CA LEU A 611 -1.98 11.05 18.08
C LEU A 611 -2.28 9.99 19.13
N CYS A 612 -2.74 8.81 18.72
CA CYS A 612 -3.02 7.70 19.62
C CYS A 612 -1.70 6.96 19.94
N HIS A 613 -0.82 7.52 20.77
CA HIS A 613 0.45 6.88 21.13
C HIS A 613 0.84 7.05 22.60
N GLY A 614 1.61 6.09 23.11
CA GLY A 614 2.04 6.02 24.51
C GLY A 614 3.51 6.41 24.71
N SER A 615 3.99 7.36 23.91
CA SER A 615 5.43 7.69 23.80
C SER A 615 5.68 9.13 24.22
N SER A 616 6.90 9.44 24.65
CA SER A 616 7.31 10.84 24.86
C SER A 616 7.15 11.66 23.58
N THR A 617 6.82 12.94 23.74
CA THR A 617 6.47 13.86 22.66
C THR A 617 7.65 14.77 22.31
N MET A 618 7.65 15.36 21.11
CA MET A 618 8.75 16.23 20.65
C MET A 618 8.93 17.48 21.53
N THR A 619 7.82 17.98 22.07
CA THR A 619 7.79 19.09 23.02
C THR A 619 6.89 18.72 24.20
N PRO A 620 7.16 19.25 25.41
CA PRO A 620 6.34 18.96 26.58
C PRO A 620 4.97 19.66 26.58
N ARG A 621 4.86 20.80 25.89
CA ARG A 621 3.64 21.63 25.73
C ARG A 621 3.71 22.39 24.42
N GLY A 622 2.57 22.91 23.97
CA GLY A 622 2.53 23.76 22.80
C GLY A 622 2.67 23.02 21.48
N ALA A 623 3.19 23.71 20.47
CA ALA A 623 3.37 23.15 19.13
C ALA A 623 4.13 21.81 19.15
N PHE A 624 3.64 20.81 18.39
CA PHE A 624 4.16 19.43 18.36
C PHE A 624 4.09 18.64 19.68
N SER A 625 3.39 19.11 20.71
CA SER A 625 3.27 18.37 21.98
C SER A 625 2.41 17.11 21.88
N TRP A 626 1.67 16.95 20.78
CA TRP A 626 0.92 15.74 20.42
C TRP A 626 1.73 14.75 19.57
N CYS A 627 2.89 15.18 19.05
CA CYS A 627 3.66 14.40 18.08
C CYS A 627 4.74 13.59 18.80
N PRO A 628 4.89 12.28 18.51
CA PRO A 628 5.87 11.42 19.17
C PRO A 628 7.30 11.85 18.88
N TYR A 629 8.17 11.77 19.88
CA TYR A 629 9.59 12.12 19.77
C TYR A 629 10.32 11.28 18.71
N ASN A 630 10.02 9.97 18.67
CA ASN A 630 10.51 9.05 17.66
C ASN A 630 9.36 8.60 16.76
N LEU A 631 9.34 9.06 15.51
CA LEU A 631 8.31 8.68 14.54
C LEU A 631 8.34 7.18 14.20
N PHE A 632 9.46 6.50 14.40
CA PHE A 632 9.60 5.06 14.13
C PHE A 632 9.30 4.16 15.33
N ASP A 633 8.63 4.69 16.36
CA ASP A 633 8.16 3.84 17.46
C ASP A 633 7.26 2.71 16.92
N SER A 634 7.55 1.48 17.31
CA SER A 634 6.88 0.26 16.85
C SER A 634 5.37 0.34 16.99
N ASN A 635 4.85 0.99 18.04
CA ASN A 635 3.40 1.13 18.25
C ASN A 635 2.73 2.00 17.18
N LEU A 636 3.42 3.02 16.68
CA LEU A 636 2.92 3.89 15.60
C LEU A 636 2.94 3.16 14.26
N VAL A 637 4.02 2.43 14.00
CA VAL A 637 4.17 1.61 12.79
C VAL A 637 3.09 0.53 12.74
N ILE A 638 2.78 -0.11 13.88
CA ILE A 638 1.71 -1.11 13.93
C ILE A 638 0.34 -0.47 13.65
N LYS A 639 0.07 0.72 14.20
CA LYS A 639 -1.18 1.45 13.96
C LYS A 639 -1.35 1.90 12.52
N SER A 640 -0.25 2.19 11.82
CA SER A 640 -0.27 2.46 10.39
C SER A 640 -0.88 1.34 9.54
N HIS A 641 -0.81 0.07 10.00
CA HIS A 641 -1.43 -1.07 9.29
C HIS A 641 -2.95 -1.02 9.30
N PHE A 642 -3.56 -0.41 10.33
CA PHE A 642 -5.01 -0.35 10.49
C PHE A 642 -5.64 0.87 9.79
N ASP A 643 -4.87 1.94 9.58
CA ASP A 643 -5.36 3.26 9.10
C ASP A 643 -5.11 3.52 7.59
N GLU A 644 -4.49 2.56 6.88
CA GLU A 644 -3.84 2.67 5.56
C GLU A 644 -4.75 2.85 4.32
N GLY A 645 -5.90 3.50 4.41
CA GLY A 645 -6.80 3.59 3.25
C GLY A 645 -7.91 4.60 3.36
N SER A 646 -7.97 5.37 4.43
CA SER A 646 -8.70 6.64 4.40
C SER A 646 -7.93 7.75 3.69
N THR A 647 -6.60 7.68 3.60
CA THR A 647 -5.83 8.87 4.01
C THR A 647 -4.93 9.58 2.99
N MET A 648 -4.90 9.24 1.69
CA MET A 648 -4.33 10.19 0.69
C MET A 648 -4.44 9.80 -0.79
N ARG A 649 -4.51 8.50 -1.14
CA ARG A 649 -4.70 8.09 -2.54
C ARG A 649 -6.01 8.65 -3.12
N ASN A 650 -7.02 8.83 -2.28
CA ASN A 650 -8.24 9.54 -2.64
C ASN A 650 -7.97 11.04 -2.87
N PHE A 651 -7.24 11.73 -2.00
CA PHE A 651 -6.97 13.18 -2.13
C PHE A 651 -6.22 13.57 -3.42
N HIS A 652 -5.16 12.84 -3.81
CA HIS A 652 -4.43 13.13 -5.05
C HIS A 652 -5.13 12.65 -6.32
N ARG A 653 -5.90 11.54 -6.27
CA ARG A 653 -6.80 11.13 -7.36
C ARG A 653 -7.96 12.11 -7.51
N GLN A 654 -8.44 12.69 -6.41
CA GLN A 654 -9.51 13.68 -6.34
C GLN A 654 -9.09 15.05 -6.82
N ARG A 655 -7.85 15.51 -6.59
CA ARG A 655 -7.39 16.79 -7.17
C ARG A 655 -7.32 16.74 -8.71
N ARG A 656 -7.02 15.56 -9.29
CA ARG A 656 -7.14 15.31 -10.74
C ARG A 656 -8.60 15.28 -11.22
N LEU A 657 -9.55 14.87 -10.37
CA LEU A 657 -10.99 14.91 -10.65
C LEU A 657 -11.58 16.31 -10.46
N GLN A 658 -11.18 17.08 -9.44
CA GLN A 658 -11.55 18.48 -9.20
C GLN A 658 -11.18 19.40 -10.37
N ILE A 659 -10.06 19.14 -11.04
CA ILE A 659 -9.67 19.88 -12.26
C ILE A 659 -10.59 19.54 -13.45
N LYS A 660 -11.28 18.40 -13.42
CA LYS A 660 -12.28 17.99 -14.43
C LYS A 660 -13.73 18.29 -14.04
N THR A 661 -14.06 18.45 -12.77
CA THR A 661 -15.41 18.69 -12.26
C THR A 661 -15.66 20.15 -11.88
N GLN A 662 -15.40 21.09 -12.80
CA GLN A 662 -15.83 22.50 -12.66
C GLN A 662 -17.36 22.68 -12.75
N GLY A 663 -18.16 21.73 -12.24
CA GLY A 663 -19.61 21.76 -12.32
C GLY A 663 -20.35 20.92 -11.28
N LEU A 664 -19.69 20.49 -10.19
CA LEU A 664 -20.38 19.84 -9.06
C LEU A 664 -20.81 20.88 -8.01
N ASP A 665 -21.99 20.63 -7.44
CA ASP A 665 -22.72 21.47 -6.50
C ASP A 665 -21.94 21.76 -5.20
N GLU A 666 -22.06 22.98 -4.67
CA GLU A 666 -21.37 23.50 -3.48
C GLU A 666 -21.66 22.62 -2.23
N THR A 667 -22.85 22.02 -2.19
CA THR A 667 -23.30 21.11 -1.13
C THR A 667 -22.48 19.82 -1.07
N TYR A 668 -22.07 19.29 -2.23
CA TYR A 668 -21.25 18.08 -2.30
C TYR A 668 -19.85 18.34 -1.75
N ARG A 669 -19.28 19.51 -2.07
CA ARG A 669 -17.97 19.93 -1.55
C ARG A 669 -17.98 19.99 -0.02
N GLN A 670 -19.03 20.57 0.56
CA GLN A 670 -19.15 20.70 2.00
C GLN A 670 -19.37 19.36 2.72
N TYR A 671 -20.13 18.43 2.13
CA TYR A 671 -20.26 17.06 2.66
C TYR A 671 -18.91 16.33 2.73
N TRP A 672 -18.06 16.48 1.71
CA TRP A 672 -16.74 15.86 1.66
C TRP A 672 -15.70 16.50 2.57
N GLU A 673 -15.71 17.83 2.70
CA GLU A 673 -14.86 18.54 3.68
C GLU A 673 -15.18 18.06 5.11
N ASN A 674 -16.45 17.85 5.43
CA ASN A 674 -16.87 17.25 6.70
C ASN A 674 -16.40 15.79 6.84
N ALA A 675 -16.50 14.96 5.79
CA ALA A 675 -16.09 13.55 5.82
C ALA A 675 -14.57 13.35 6.03
N LEU A 676 -13.73 14.25 5.50
CA LEU A 676 -12.27 14.25 5.68
C LEU A 676 -11.89 14.65 7.12
N ASP A 677 -12.57 15.64 7.70
CA ASP A 677 -12.37 16.09 9.09
C ASP A 677 -12.59 14.97 10.13
N PHE A 678 -13.34 13.90 9.79
CA PHE A 678 -13.59 12.78 10.69
C PHE A 678 -12.45 11.77 10.80
N LYS A 679 -11.53 11.69 9.84
CA LYS A 679 -10.45 10.67 9.86
C LYS A 679 -9.05 11.25 9.96
N GLU A 680 -8.89 12.52 9.60
CA GLU A 680 -7.60 13.19 9.53
C GLU A 680 -7.49 14.37 10.50
N VAL A 681 -6.26 14.79 10.71
CA VAL A 681 -5.87 15.97 11.46
C VAL A 681 -5.02 16.83 10.54
N ARG A 682 -5.47 18.04 10.26
CA ARG A 682 -4.70 19.05 9.52
C ARG A 682 -3.56 19.56 10.41
N ILE A 683 -2.37 19.68 9.85
CA ILE A 683 -1.22 20.26 10.56
C ILE A 683 -1.11 21.74 10.20
N LEU A 684 -1.23 22.61 11.19
CA LEU A 684 -1.05 24.05 11.02
C LEU A 684 0.44 24.38 10.87
N ALA A 685 0.75 25.54 10.28
CA ALA A 685 2.14 25.97 10.03
C ALA A 685 2.97 26.12 11.32
N ASP A 686 2.32 26.34 12.46
CA ASP A 686 2.95 26.41 13.78
C ASP A 686 3.22 25.03 14.39
N GLY A 687 2.69 23.94 13.82
CA GLY A 687 2.80 22.57 14.36
C GLY A 687 1.62 22.13 15.24
N THR A 688 0.57 22.93 15.35
CA THR A 688 -0.69 22.55 16.02
C THR A 688 -1.47 21.56 15.17
N ALA A 689 -2.09 20.56 15.82
CA ALA A 689 -2.97 19.58 15.19
C ALA A 689 -4.43 20.08 15.24
N LEU A 690 -5.09 20.23 14.09
CA LEU A 690 -6.50 20.64 13.98
C LEU A 690 -7.35 19.51 13.42
N GLY A 691 -8.44 19.15 14.10
CA GLY A 691 -9.41 18.17 13.57
C GLY A 691 -10.72 18.14 14.35
N VAL A 692 -11.74 17.47 13.81
CA VAL A 692 -13.02 17.23 14.50
C VAL A 692 -12.90 15.99 15.37
N TRP A 693 -13.30 16.04 16.63
CA TRP A 693 -13.22 14.88 17.52
C TRP A 693 -14.53 14.61 18.22
N GLU A 694 -14.81 13.32 18.39
CA GLU A 694 -15.74 12.86 19.42
C GLU A 694 -15.06 13.02 20.76
N PHE A 695 -15.70 13.72 21.69
CA PHE A 695 -15.15 13.93 23.02
C PHE A 695 -16.14 13.65 24.14
N TYR A 696 -15.58 13.31 25.30
CA TYR A 696 -16.29 12.94 26.51
C TYR A 696 -15.72 13.71 27.70
N VAL A 697 -16.60 14.07 28.65
CA VAL A 697 -16.22 14.60 29.95
C VAL A 697 -16.13 13.46 30.96
N ILE A 698 -15.05 13.44 31.74
CA ILE A 698 -14.81 12.42 32.75
C ILE A 698 -15.58 12.80 34.02
N SER A 699 -16.60 12.02 34.40
CA SER A 699 -17.26 12.15 35.69
C SER A 699 -16.36 11.66 36.84
N VAL A 700 -16.68 11.97 38.10
CA VAL A 700 -15.82 11.63 39.25
C VAL A 700 -15.76 10.12 39.54
N GLU A 701 -16.76 9.35 39.11
CA GLU A 701 -16.94 7.94 39.49
C GLU A 701 -16.23 6.83 38.66
N PRO A 702 -15.63 7.04 37.46
CA PRO A 702 -15.01 5.94 36.70
C PRO A 702 -13.47 5.96 36.65
N LEU A 703 -12.75 6.67 37.54
CA LEU A 703 -11.27 6.74 37.49
C LEU A 703 -10.55 5.39 37.50
N ALA A 704 -11.09 4.39 38.20
CA ALA A 704 -10.52 3.04 38.24
C ALA A 704 -10.57 2.28 36.90
N ARG A 705 -11.34 2.78 35.93
CA ARG A 705 -11.57 2.12 34.63
C ARG A 705 -10.60 2.59 33.55
N PHE A 706 -9.92 3.70 33.76
CA PHE A 706 -8.91 4.22 32.82
C PHE A 706 -7.51 3.87 33.29
N LYS A 707 -6.71 3.32 32.39
CA LYS A 707 -5.29 3.04 32.62
C LYS A 707 -4.45 3.80 31.61
N ALA A 708 -3.34 4.38 32.07
CA ALA A 708 -2.38 5.01 31.17
C ALA A 708 -1.95 4.03 30.07
N TYR A 709 -2.01 4.49 28.82
CA TYR A 709 -1.49 3.75 27.67
C TYR A 709 -0.07 4.25 27.39
N SER A 710 0.93 3.55 27.90
CA SER A 710 2.33 3.93 27.75
C SER A 710 3.26 2.73 27.90
N SER A 711 4.39 2.73 27.17
CA SER A 711 5.54 1.85 27.44
C SER A 711 6.66 2.57 28.20
N GLN A 712 6.49 3.87 28.48
CA GLN A 712 7.48 4.73 29.13
C GLN A 712 6.96 5.23 30.48
N VAL A 713 7.76 5.03 31.53
CA VAL A 713 7.42 5.38 32.92
C VAL A 713 7.12 6.87 33.10
N SER A 714 7.83 7.75 32.38
CA SER A 714 7.62 9.21 32.44
C SER A 714 6.24 9.63 31.92
N VAL A 715 5.80 9.03 30.81
CA VAL A 715 4.49 9.29 30.20
C VAL A 715 3.39 8.67 31.07
N GLU A 716 3.62 7.46 31.57
CA GLU A 716 2.70 6.79 32.49
C GLU A 716 2.43 7.62 33.74
N PHE A 717 3.49 8.12 34.40
CA PHE A 717 3.37 8.98 35.57
C PHE A 717 2.57 10.26 35.26
N ARG A 718 2.87 10.92 34.14
CA ARG A 718 2.16 12.14 33.71
C ARG A 718 0.67 11.90 33.50
N VAL A 719 0.31 10.81 32.82
CA VAL A 719 -1.09 10.44 32.58
C VAL A 719 -1.79 10.05 33.88
N ASN A 720 -1.16 9.24 34.74
CA ASN A 720 -1.74 8.85 36.03
C ASN A 720 -1.92 10.05 36.97
N ALA A 721 -1.01 11.03 36.93
CA ALA A 721 -1.16 12.29 37.67
C ALA A 721 -2.35 13.12 37.17
N ALA A 722 -2.56 13.19 35.85
CA ALA A 722 -3.72 13.84 35.25
C ALA A 722 -5.03 13.14 35.64
N LEU A 723 -5.04 11.80 35.66
CA LEU A 723 -6.18 11.01 36.12
C LEU A 723 -6.52 11.21 37.60
N GLN A 724 -5.66 11.83 38.42
CA GLN A 724 -6.06 12.23 39.79
C GLN A 724 -7.00 13.45 39.82
N ARG A 725 -7.16 14.16 38.69
CA ARG A 725 -7.96 15.38 38.56
C ARG A 725 -8.83 15.34 37.30
N PRO A 726 -9.72 14.34 37.15
CA PRO A 726 -10.44 14.08 35.89
C PRO A 726 -11.26 15.28 35.37
N TRP A 727 -11.79 16.10 36.27
CA TRP A 727 -12.59 17.30 35.94
C TRP A 727 -11.80 18.39 35.18
N GLN A 728 -10.48 18.27 35.09
CA GLN A 728 -9.61 19.18 34.33
C GLN A 728 -9.32 18.70 32.90
N TYR A 729 -9.78 17.51 32.51
CA TYR A 729 -9.37 16.88 31.25
C TYR A 729 -10.58 16.40 30.43
N LEU A 730 -10.37 16.29 29.12
CA LEU A 730 -11.31 15.72 28.16
C LEU A 730 -10.72 14.45 27.55
N LEU A 731 -11.59 13.50 27.20
CA LEU A 731 -11.22 12.31 26.44
C LEU A 731 -11.66 12.50 24.99
N LEU A 732 -10.74 12.37 24.04
CA LEU A 732 -11.03 12.35 22.61
C LEU A 732 -10.96 10.93 22.07
N THR A 733 -11.84 10.60 21.13
CA THR A 733 -11.93 9.24 20.59
C THR A 733 -11.95 9.24 19.07
N HIS A 734 -11.58 8.10 18.50
CA HIS A 734 -11.58 7.88 17.06
C HIS A 734 -11.94 6.44 16.74
N SER A 735 -12.76 6.25 15.71
CA SER A 735 -13.29 4.94 15.32
C SER A 735 -12.20 3.90 14.95
N SER A 736 -11.03 4.33 14.47
CA SER A 736 -9.87 3.43 14.21
C SER A 736 -9.09 3.04 15.47
N CYS A 737 -9.37 3.63 16.63
CA CYS A 737 -8.63 3.41 17.89
C CYS A 737 -9.59 3.20 19.06
N ARG A 738 -10.58 2.31 18.91
CA ARG A 738 -11.65 2.11 19.90
C ARG A 738 -11.17 1.82 21.33
N ASP A 739 -10.02 1.15 21.47
CA ASP A 739 -9.48 0.78 22.78
C ASP A 739 -8.55 1.86 23.38
N ILE A 740 -8.25 2.95 22.65
CA ILE A 740 -7.27 3.97 23.05
C ILE A 740 -7.87 5.36 22.88
N LEU A 741 -7.99 6.08 23.99
CA LEU A 741 -8.55 7.42 24.07
C LEU A 741 -7.42 8.43 24.28
N ILE A 742 -7.54 9.62 23.69
CA ILE A 742 -6.57 10.70 23.87
C ILE A 742 -7.02 11.56 25.05
N LEU A 743 -6.13 11.80 26.00
CA LEU A 743 -6.37 12.68 27.14
C LEU A 743 -5.80 14.07 26.83
N VAL A 744 -6.66 15.10 26.87
CA VAL A 744 -6.27 16.49 26.62
C VAL A 744 -6.72 17.41 27.75
N GLU A 745 -5.96 18.48 27.98
CA GLU A 745 -6.28 19.56 28.92
C GLU A 745 -6.78 20.77 28.11
N PRO A 746 -8.07 21.13 28.19
CA PRO A 746 -8.58 22.29 27.47
C PRO A 746 -8.05 23.60 28.08
N THR A 747 -7.68 24.54 27.21
CA THR A 747 -7.09 25.82 27.60
C THR A 747 -8.00 27.00 27.32
N SER A 748 -8.75 26.97 26.20
CA SER A 748 -9.73 28.01 25.84
C SER A 748 -10.69 27.55 24.74
N VAL A 749 -11.85 28.22 24.62
CA VAL A 749 -12.78 28.09 23.48
C VAL A 749 -12.80 29.40 22.66
N GLN A 750 -12.38 29.35 21.40
CA GLN A 750 -12.26 30.51 20.51
C GLN A 750 -13.02 30.36 19.20
N GLU A 751 -13.58 31.45 18.69
CA GLU A 751 -14.13 31.51 17.34
C GLU A 751 -13.01 31.84 16.35
N ARG A 752 -12.89 31.04 15.30
CA ARG A 752 -12.02 31.29 14.14
C ARG A 752 -12.71 30.80 12.88
N ASP A 753 -12.66 31.63 11.83
CA ASP A 753 -13.28 31.33 10.54
C ASP A 753 -14.77 30.96 10.64
N HIS A 754 -15.51 31.67 11.52
CA HIS A 754 -16.93 31.43 11.82
C HIS A 754 -17.26 30.07 12.46
N GLU A 755 -16.25 29.40 13.01
CA GLU A 755 -16.41 28.14 13.73
C GLU A 755 -15.76 28.22 15.12
N TRP A 756 -16.31 27.46 16.07
CA TRP A 756 -15.76 27.37 17.42
C TRP A 756 -14.75 26.23 17.52
N HIS A 757 -13.57 26.55 18.06
CA HIS A 757 -12.46 25.63 18.27
C HIS A 757 -12.12 25.55 19.75
N VAL A 758 -11.88 24.33 20.24
CA VAL A 758 -11.35 24.07 21.58
C VAL A 758 -9.83 23.97 21.49
N ASN A 759 -9.13 24.93 22.06
CA ASN A 759 -7.67 24.85 22.22
C ASN A 759 -7.34 23.94 23.40
N CYS A 760 -6.34 23.08 23.25
CA CYS A 760 -5.97 22.13 24.30
C CYS A 760 -4.51 21.69 24.25
N ASN A 761 -3.99 21.27 25.41
CA ASN A 761 -2.70 20.64 25.57
C ASN A 761 -2.84 19.11 25.51
N TYR A 762 -1.94 18.45 24.79
CA TYR A 762 -1.86 17.00 24.77
C TYR A 762 -1.20 16.47 26.07
N ILE A 763 -1.85 15.51 26.74
CA ILE A 763 -1.32 14.91 27.97
C ILE A 763 -0.78 13.50 27.72
N GLY A 764 -1.52 12.69 26.97
CA GLY A 764 -1.16 11.31 26.65
C GLY A 764 -2.38 10.50 26.21
N CYS A 765 -2.27 9.18 26.27
CA CYS A 765 -3.34 8.26 25.92
C CYS A 765 -3.73 7.39 27.12
N VAL A 766 -4.98 6.94 27.14
CA VAL A 766 -5.53 5.99 28.13
C VAL A 766 -6.23 4.83 27.42
N THR A 767 -6.34 3.69 28.10
CA THR A 767 -7.20 2.56 27.74
C THR A 767 -8.35 2.49 28.75
N GLY A 768 -9.58 2.27 28.28
CA GLY A 768 -10.75 2.20 29.15
C GLY A 768 -12.06 2.30 28.36
N ASP A 769 -13.18 2.00 29.03
CA ASP A 769 -14.52 2.02 28.44
C ASP A 769 -15.18 3.39 28.62
N THR A 770 -15.76 3.92 27.53
CA THR A 770 -16.49 5.20 27.51
C THR A 770 -17.96 5.06 27.91
N ALA A 771 -18.49 3.85 28.12
CA ALA A 771 -19.90 3.59 28.45
C ALA A 771 -20.41 4.29 29.73
N SER A 772 -19.49 4.70 30.62
CA SER A 772 -19.82 5.44 31.86
C SER A 772 -19.53 6.95 31.79
N CYS A 773 -19.09 7.46 30.64
CA CYS A 773 -18.87 8.88 30.43
C CYS A 773 -20.17 9.56 29.97
N GLU A 774 -20.26 10.89 30.13
CA GLU A 774 -21.35 11.67 29.55
C GLU A 774 -21.41 11.50 28.01
N PRO A 775 -22.59 11.60 27.38
CA PRO A 775 -22.75 11.33 25.95
C PRO A 775 -21.77 12.11 25.08
N ALA A 776 -21.27 11.44 24.04
CA ALA A 776 -20.26 11.95 23.12
C ALA A 776 -20.76 13.19 22.37
N TYR A 777 -19.90 14.21 22.33
CA TYR A 777 -20.11 15.44 21.57
C TYR A 777 -19.09 15.54 20.43
N LEU A 778 -19.46 16.20 19.34
CA LEU A 778 -18.55 16.53 18.24
C LEU A 778 -18.12 17.99 18.31
N ALA A 779 -16.81 18.25 18.29
CA ALA A 779 -16.25 19.61 18.20
C ALA A 779 -14.90 19.64 17.48
N LYS A 780 -14.49 20.82 17.01
CA LYS A 780 -13.16 21.05 16.43
C LYS A 780 -12.15 21.32 17.55
N PHE A 781 -11.06 20.57 17.57
CA PHE A 781 -9.98 20.71 18.55
C PHE A 781 -8.69 21.15 17.88
N ARG A 782 -8.00 22.09 18.54
CA ARG A 782 -6.63 22.51 18.25
C ARG A 782 -5.72 21.99 19.35
N ILE A 783 -5.02 20.91 19.06
CA ILE A 783 -4.18 20.17 20.01
C ILE A 783 -2.73 20.65 19.87
N GLY A 784 -2.15 21.07 20.99
CA GLY A 784 -0.80 21.63 21.05
C GLY A 784 -0.74 23.13 20.78
N SER A 785 -1.70 23.90 21.28
CA SER A 785 -1.63 25.37 21.27
C SER A 785 -0.69 25.90 22.36
N ASP A 786 0.05 26.99 22.09
CA ASP A 786 0.88 27.68 23.10
C ASP A 786 0.08 28.54 24.10
N GLU A 787 -1.25 28.42 24.10
CA GLU A 787 -2.11 29.24 24.94
C GLU A 787 -2.01 28.84 26.42
N VAL A 788 -1.80 29.85 27.26
CA VAL A 788 -1.70 29.70 28.71
C VAL A 788 -3.06 29.98 29.32
N GLY A 789 -3.77 28.91 29.68
CA GLY A 789 -5.07 28.94 30.34
C GLY A 789 -5.44 27.54 30.81
N VAL A 790 -6.24 27.42 31.87
CA VAL A 790 -6.85 26.15 32.28
C VAL A 790 -8.34 26.40 32.37
N GLU A 791 -9.10 25.81 31.46
CA GLU A 791 -10.55 25.74 31.59
C GLU A 791 -10.91 24.38 32.19
N PHE A 792 -11.90 24.36 33.09
CA PHE A 792 -12.43 23.08 33.55
C PHE A 792 -13.24 22.43 32.42
N ALA A 793 -13.20 21.11 32.31
CA ALA A 793 -13.87 20.37 31.25
C ALA A 793 -15.39 20.70 31.16
N GLU A 794 -16.03 20.88 32.31
CA GLU A 794 -17.45 21.26 32.41
C GLU A 794 -17.72 22.68 31.89
N TYR A 795 -16.76 23.61 32.06
CA TYR A 795 -16.89 24.97 31.53
C TYR A 795 -16.73 25.00 30.01
N VAL A 796 -15.90 24.14 29.43
CA VAL A 796 -15.78 24.02 27.96
C VAL A 796 -17.13 23.64 27.35
N LEU A 797 -17.82 22.65 27.93
CA LEU A 797 -19.18 22.29 27.48
C LEU A 797 -20.16 23.45 27.64
N ALA A 798 -20.15 24.13 28.79
CA ALA A 798 -21.04 25.25 29.04
C ALA A 798 -20.77 26.44 28.10
N ASP A 799 -19.50 26.69 27.79
CA ASP A 799 -19.06 27.79 26.94
C ASP A 799 -19.36 27.49 25.46
N LEU A 800 -19.10 26.26 24.99
CA LEU A 800 -19.55 25.79 23.67
C LEU A 800 -21.07 25.93 23.50
N ARG A 801 -21.86 25.55 24.52
CA ARG A 801 -23.33 25.71 24.51
C ARG A 801 -23.77 27.17 24.44
N LYS A 802 -23.12 28.07 25.20
CA LYS A 802 -23.44 29.51 25.18
C LYS A 802 -23.11 30.15 23.84
N LYS A 803 -21.99 29.74 23.24
CA LYS A 803 -21.39 30.35 22.05
C LYS A 803 -21.98 29.86 20.73
N THR A 804 -22.71 28.75 20.74
CA THR A 804 -23.42 28.19 19.58
C THR A 804 -24.91 28.57 19.54
N ASP A 805 -25.27 29.75 20.05
CA ASP A 805 -26.65 30.24 20.19
C ASP A 805 -27.57 29.28 20.95
N GLY A 806 -27.06 28.60 21.97
CA GLY A 806 -27.83 27.67 22.79
C GLY A 806 -28.18 26.34 22.10
N ARG A 807 -27.66 26.08 20.90
CA ARG A 807 -27.73 24.76 20.27
C ARG A 807 -26.75 23.83 20.98
N GLU A 808 -27.17 22.62 21.37
CA GLU A 808 -26.20 21.66 21.91
C GLU A 808 -25.13 21.36 20.85
N PRO A 809 -23.84 21.17 21.25
CA PRO A 809 -22.90 20.51 20.36
C PRO A 809 -23.55 19.22 19.85
N ARG A 810 -23.49 18.98 18.55
CA ARG A 810 -24.30 17.92 17.90
C ARG A 810 -24.01 16.58 18.57
N LYS A 811 -25.07 15.89 19.00
CA LYS A 811 -24.94 14.51 19.49
C LYS A 811 -24.70 13.62 18.27
N ILE A 812 -23.94 12.56 18.47
CA ILE A 812 -23.66 11.59 17.40
C ILE A 812 -24.97 11.04 16.78
N GLN A 813 -26.00 10.87 17.59
CA GLN A 813 -27.33 10.39 17.18
C GLN A 813 -28.05 11.32 16.17
N ASP A 814 -27.60 12.57 16.00
CA ASP A 814 -28.19 13.52 15.06
C ASP A 814 -27.57 13.41 13.64
N PHE A 815 -26.55 12.56 13.45
CA PHE A 815 -25.81 12.38 12.19
C PHE A 815 -25.99 11.01 11.50
N GLU A 816 -26.44 9.98 12.24
CA GLU A 816 -26.90 8.70 11.65
C GLU A 816 -28.24 8.88 10.94
#